data_AF-A0A1F5G428-F1
#
_entry.id   AF-A0A1F5G428-F1
#
_cell.length_a   1.000
_cell.length_b   1.000
_cell.length_c   1.000
_cell.angle_alpha   90.00
_cell.angle_beta   90.00
_cell.angle_gamma   90.00
#
_symmetry.space_group_name_H-M   'P 1'
#
loop_
_entity.id
_entity.type
_entity.pdbx_description
1 polymer ?
#
loop_
_entity_poly.entity_id
_entity_poly.type
_entity_poly.pdbx_seq_one_letter_code
_entity_poly.pdbx_strand_id
1 'polypeptide(L)'
;MVIEIKPEDLLKISAQREEAMKNHILVSTPNSFVSAKITVGDRTVKARLRLRGILADHWRDPKKWSFKIHIEEDQALFGLTDFSIMHPQTRGYIDEWLFTRAMKREGQIAPNVSFVKVNVNGSNNGIYILEEDLSFRLIESNERIAGPILDFDQNLLVGEWARGQARGEGLTSSQIGRFLTMPTGIVNDNEVLLDNQQVAFAQKALTLLEAFRERTASTSDVFDVDKLAKSLALRALFASEALDPADIKFYYNPITSKVEIVGMELSSINRVGSWFVNQAEGRTKQFVELFFRDEEFVEKYIKSLEEVSETSYLDDLFERLNGDLDKNLKIIYSDFPDFVFLKNKYYQNQEYIREKLNPIKGVHAYLIETDGHSITVEIGNIQDLPVEILGITSEGPASFSAGPAKRLIIPPKKQGQLVDYKQYTFISPLGNFNGATNLNIKYSIDGLNKQREDPVFLWSRLDDSSIADLTRLKTNVEDFNFLATDIEKKAINVIPGKWKVDKNIIAPPGYVFNIGSGVNLDLLNSSVIFLQSPINITGTSSNPVVIESSDGTGQGLAVIGAKDVSTIKNAVFRNLTNANKLAWGLTGCITFYESPVNIVNTLFSEIKSEDALNIVRTSVNVDSTSFYDTSLDAIDMDFTDGKIENSTFKNLGEDAIDVSGGNVEIRKVVVEDAGDKGVSVGENSNLIANDLEINGAFIGLASKDLSVSKLENLKINKSKYGLAIYQKKAEFGPARIDVFNLISNNAEIPYIVEKQSKLSINQKEIKDKRDNVYSLLYPN
;
A
#
# COMPACT_ATOMS: atom_id res chain seq x y z
N MET A 1 -48.24 -16.86 30.81
CA MET A 1 -47.89 -18.28 30.86
C MET A 1 -47.46 -18.63 32.28
N VAL A 2 -48.05 -19.65 32.87
CA VAL A 2 -47.67 -20.17 34.20
C VAL A 2 -47.03 -21.53 34.01
N ILE A 3 -45.87 -21.75 34.61
CA ILE A 3 -45.10 -22.99 34.56
C ILE A 3 -45.04 -23.56 35.98
N GLU A 4 -45.52 -24.78 36.14
CA GLU A 4 -45.48 -25.53 37.40
C GLU A 4 -44.49 -26.69 37.26
N ILE A 5 -43.43 -26.65 38.07
CA ILE A 5 -42.37 -27.66 38.14
C ILE A 5 -42.41 -28.26 39.53
N LYS A 6 -42.47 -29.60 39.63
CA LYS A 6 -42.48 -30.27 40.93
C LYS A 6 -41.19 -29.98 41.71
N PRO A 7 -41.23 -29.95 43.05
CA PRO A 7 -40.04 -29.65 43.87
C PRO A 7 -38.82 -30.50 43.53
N GLU A 8 -39.00 -31.81 43.32
CA GLU A 8 -37.91 -32.73 42.95
C GLU A 8 -37.26 -32.41 41.59
N ASP A 9 -38.05 -31.94 40.63
CA ASP A 9 -37.60 -31.59 39.29
C ASP A 9 -36.99 -30.18 39.25
N LEU A 10 -37.51 -29.26 40.06
CA LEU A 10 -36.91 -27.94 40.25
C LEU A 10 -35.52 -28.05 40.88
N LEU A 11 -35.32 -28.96 41.83
CA LEU A 11 -34.00 -29.24 42.40
C LEU A 11 -33.01 -29.74 41.34
N LYS A 12 -33.43 -30.63 40.44
CA LYS A 12 -32.58 -31.11 39.34
C LYS A 12 -32.14 -29.97 38.41
N ILE A 13 -33.08 -29.12 37.98
CA ILE A 13 -32.75 -27.97 37.12
C ILE A 13 -31.87 -26.96 37.86
N SER A 14 -32.12 -26.73 39.15
CA SER A 14 -31.32 -25.82 39.97
C SER A 14 -29.88 -26.33 40.10
N ALA A 15 -29.68 -27.65 40.29
CA ALA A 15 -28.35 -28.25 40.32
C ALA A 15 -27.62 -28.11 38.98
N GLN A 16 -28.32 -28.32 37.84
CA GLN A 16 -27.74 -28.08 36.51
C GLN A 16 -27.32 -26.62 36.32
N ARG A 17 -28.14 -25.68 36.81
CA ARG A 17 -27.80 -24.25 36.78
C ARG A 17 -26.59 -23.94 37.64
N GLU A 18 -26.52 -24.46 38.86
CA GLU A 18 -25.38 -24.24 39.76
C GLU A 18 -24.08 -24.78 39.16
N GLU A 19 -24.14 -25.97 38.55
CA GLU A 19 -23.02 -26.54 37.80
C GLU A 19 -22.62 -25.66 36.61
N ALA A 20 -23.58 -25.18 35.84
CA ALA A 20 -23.32 -24.26 34.72
C ALA A 20 -22.72 -22.92 35.19
N MET A 21 -23.23 -22.35 36.29
CA MET A 21 -22.68 -21.14 36.92
C MET A 21 -21.23 -21.33 37.35
N LYS A 22 -20.90 -22.50 37.91
CA LYS A 22 -19.54 -22.86 38.32
C LYS A 22 -18.60 -23.03 37.13
N ASN A 23 -19.09 -23.65 36.05
CA ASN A 23 -18.29 -23.97 34.87
C ASN A 23 -18.30 -22.85 33.81
N HIS A 24 -19.07 -21.78 34.03
CA HIS A 24 -19.39 -20.72 33.07
C HIS A 24 -20.07 -21.19 31.77
N ILE A 25 -20.41 -22.48 31.67
CA ILE A 25 -20.92 -23.14 30.46
C ILE A 25 -21.95 -24.19 30.85
N LEU A 26 -23.09 -24.18 30.16
CA LEU A 26 -24.10 -25.22 30.26
C LEU A 26 -23.86 -26.30 29.19
N VAL A 27 -23.60 -27.53 29.64
CA VAL A 27 -23.60 -28.72 28.78
C VAL A 27 -24.93 -29.43 28.93
N SER A 28 -25.75 -29.43 27.87
CA SER A 28 -27.08 -30.05 27.88
C SER A 28 -27.02 -31.48 27.34
N THR A 29 -27.79 -32.39 27.94
CA THR A 29 -27.98 -33.77 27.46
C THR A 29 -29.48 -34.10 27.38
N PRO A 30 -29.90 -35.20 26.74
CA PRO A 30 -31.30 -35.63 26.77
C PRO A 30 -31.86 -35.82 28.19
N ASN A 31 -31.01 -36.23 29.14
CA ASN A 31 -31.37 -36.38 30.56
C ASN A 31 -31.56 -35.05 31.29
N SER A 32 -31.31 -33.91 30.63
CA SER A 32 -31.49 -32.58 31.23
C SER A 32 -32.96 -32.15 31.34
N PHE A 33 -33.88 -32.79 30.60
CA PHE A 33 -35.31 -32.46 30.65
C PHE A 33 -35.98 -32.92 31.95
N VAL A 34 -36.87 -32.09 32.48
CA VAL A 34 -37.75 -32.41 33.60
C VAL A 34 -39.22 -32.18 33.24
N SER A 35 -40.12 -32.77 34.01
CA SER A 35 -41.57 -32.62 33.77
C SER A 35 -42.09 -31.29 34.31
N ALA A 36 -43.02 -30.68 33.58
CA ALA A 36 -43.72 -29.48 33.99
C ALA A 36 -45.18 -29.50 33.53
N LYS A 37 -46.00 -28.63 34.12
CA LYS A 37 -47.30 -28.24 33.56
C LYS A 37 -47.24 -26.79 33.14
N ILE A 38 -47.82 -26.49 31.98
CA ILE A 38 -47.86 -25.12 31.46
C ILE A 38 -49.31 -24.71 31.29
N THR A 39 -49.67 -23.56 31.86
CA THR A 39 -51.01 -22.97 31.77
C THR A 39 -50.96 -21.65 31.01
N VAL A 40 -51.80 -21.51 29.98
CA VAL A 40 -51.99 -20.31 29.17
C VAL A 40 -53.49 -20.06 29.01
N GLY A 41 -53.99 -18.98 29.61
CA GLY A 41 -55.44 -18.77 29.74
C GLY A 41 -56.07 -19.93 30.51
N ASP A 42 -57.10 -20.54 29.95
CA ASP A 42 -57.82 -21.67 30.55
C ASP A 42 -57.25 -23.05 30.14
N ARG A 43 -56.19 -23.08 29.33
CA ARG A 43 -55.56 -24.34 28.87
C ARG A 43 -54.36 -24.68 29.73
N THR A 44 -54.35 -25.91 30.25
CA THR A 44 -53.21 -26.52 30.94
C THR A 44 -52.76 -27.76 30.19
N VAL A 45 -51.46 -27.85 29.89
CA VAL A 45 -50.86 -28.96 29.14
C VAL A 45 -49.67 -29.54 29.91
N LYS A 46 -49.35 -30.80 29.64
CA LYS A 46 -48.11 -31.40 30.13
C LYS A 46 -46.96 -30.99 29.22
N ALA A 47 -45.83 -30.67 29.80
CA ALA A 47 -44.64 -30.27 29.06
C ALA A 47 -43.39 -30.92 29.68
N ARG A 48 -42.32 -30.98 28.89
CA ARG A 48 -40.96 -31.19 29.37
C ARG A 48 -40.16 -29.93 29.13
N LEU A 49 -39.33 -29.54 30.08
CA LEU A 49 -38.45 -28.39 29.91
C LEU A 49 -37.05 -28.65 30.45
N ARG A 50 -36.07 -27.92 29.89
CA ARG A 50 -34.68 -27.87 30.36
C ARG A 50 -34.13 -26.46 30.24
N LEU A 51 -33.00 -26.18 30.88
CA LEU A 51 -32.29 -24.92 30.64
C LEU A 51 -31.87 -24.78 29.16
N ARG A 52 -31.96 -23.56 28.64
CA ARG A 52 -31.55 -23.17 27.28
C ARG A 52 -30.32 -22.26 27.35
N GLY A 53 -29.51 -22.27 26.29
CA GLY A 53 -28.32 -21.46 26.13
C GLY A 53 -27.04 -22.17 26.54
N ILE A 54 -25.89 -21.68 26.06
CA ILE A 54 -24.56 -22.21 26.42
C ILE A 54 -23.94 -21.31 27.50
N LEU A 55 -24.00 -19.99 27.29
CA LEU A 55 -23.36 -19.00 28.14
C LEU A 55 -24.28 -18.48 29.24
N ALA A 56 -23.66 -17.82 30.22
CA ALA A 56 -24.30 -17.40 31.46
C ALA A 56 -25.42 -16.36 31.27
N ASP A 57 -25.45 -15.60 30.18
CA ASP A 57 -26.51 -14.63 29.89
C ASP A 57 -27.92 -15.23 29.91
N HIS A 58 -28.04 -16.53 29.62
CA HIS A 58 -29.32 -17.25 29.65
C HIS A 58 -29.83 -17.65 31.04
N TRP A 59 -28.93 -17.82 32.02
CA TRP A 59 -29.27 -18.42 33.31
C TRP A 59 -28.63 -17.74 34.53
N ARG A 60 -27.82 -16.70 34.35
CA ARG A 60 -27.17 -15.95 35.45
C ARG A 60 -28.16 -15.22 36.36
N ASP A 61 -29.28 -14.75 35.80
CA ASP A 61 -30.29 -14.04 36.57
C ASP A 61 -30.84 -14.97 37.66
N PRO A 62 -31.00 -14.50 38.92
CA PRO A 62 -31.47 -15.35 40.01
C PRO A 62 -32.92 -15.82 39.83
N LYS A 63 -33.73 -15.14 38.99
CA LYS A 63 -35.14 -15.46 38.76
C LYS A 63 -35.45 -15.79 37.29
N LYS A 64 -34.79 -15.14 36.33
CA LYS A 64 -35.18 -15.17 34.92
C LYS A 64 -34.34 -16.14 34.10
N TRP A 65 -34.55 -17.45 34.28
CA TRP A 65 -33.81 -18.50 33.56
C TRP A 65 -34.45 -18.81 32.21
N SER A 66 -33.62 -19.01 31.19
CA SER A 66 -34.07 -19.41 29.85
C SER A 66 -34.36 -20.90 29.79
N PHE A 67 -35.46 -21.29 29.16
CA PHE A 67 -35.91 -22.67 29.05
C PHE A 67 -36.18 -23.07 27.60
N LYS A 68 -35.81 -24.30 27.25
CA LYS A 68 -36.32 -25.00 26.06
C LYS A 68 -37.50 -25.85 26.52
N ILE A 69 -38.63 -25.74 25.84
CA ILE A 69 -39.90 -26.35 26.20
C ILE A 69 -40.36 -27.24 25.05
N HIS A 70 -40.77 -28.45 25.40
CA HIS A 70 -41.36 -29.43 24.49
C HIS A 70 -42.72 -29.86 25.04
N ILE A 71 -43.72 -29.89 24.18
CA ILE A 71 -45.11 -30.25 24.45
C ILE A 71 -45.51 -31.34 23.46
N GLU A 72 -46.31 -32.31 23.91
CA GLU A 72 -46.84 -33.36 23.05
C GLU A 72 -47.67 -32.76 21.90
N GLU A 73 -47.64 -33.40 20.72
CA GLU A 73 -48.12 -32.80 19.47
C GLU A 73 -49.58 -32.34 19.46
N ASP A 74 -50.46 -33.05 20.16
CA ASP A 74 -51.90 -32.78 20.25
C ASP A 74 -52.24 -31.66 21.24
N GLN A 75 -51.25 -31.11 21.96
CA GLN A 75 -51.42 -30.12 23.01
C GLN A 75 -50.74 -28.76 22.71
N ALA A 76 -50.49 -28.45 21.44
CA ALA A 76 -49.76 -27.24 21.04
C ALA A 76 -50.24 -25.95 21.73
N LEU A 77 -49.29 -25.14 22.21
CA LEU A 77 -49.52 -23.82 22.80
C LEU A 77 -48.97 -22.74 21.86
N PHE A 78 -49.73 -21.67 21.65
CA PHE A 78 -49.38 -20.62 20.67
C PHE A 78 -49.22 -21.14 19.22
N GLY A 79 -49.75 -22.33 18.93
CA GLY A 79 -49.51 -23.03 17.66
C GLY A 79 -48.20 -23.83 17.61
N LEU A 80 -47.47 -23.94 18.73
CA LEU A 80 -46.13 -24.53 18.83
C LEU A 80 -46.12 -25.73 19.78
N THR A 81 -45.34 -26.75 19.43
CA THR A 81 -45.00 -27.90 20.29
C THR A 81 -43.62 -27.72 20.92
N ASP A 82 -42.71 -27.11 20.16
CA ASP A 82 -41.33 -26.88 20.53
C ASP A 82 -41.02 -25.39 20.42
N PHE A 83 -40.61 -24.81 21.54
CA PHE A 83 -40.22 -23.40 21.60
C PHE A 83 -39.28 -23.16 22.77
N SER A 84 -38.55 -22.05 22.69
CA SER A 84 -37.74 -21.55 23.78
C SER A 84 -38.35 -20.30 24.37
N ILE A 85 -38.29 -20.16 25.70
CA ILE A 85 -38.45 -18.88 26.37
C ILE A 85 -37.09 -18.41 26.89
N MET A 86 -36.70 -17.20 26.56
CA MET A 86 -35.38 -16.68 26.94
C MET A 86 -35.47 -15.30 27.59
N HIS A 87 -34.44 -14.97 28.36
CA HIS A 87 -34.27 -13.61 28.85
C HIS A 87 -34.13 -12.66 27.63
N PRO A 88 -34.94 -11.59 27.48
CA PRO A 88 -34.91 -10.75 26.27
C PRO A 88 -33.53 -10.21 25.87
N GLN A 89 -32.69 -9.87 26.86
CA GLN A 89 -31.30 -9.46 26.63
C GLN A 89 -30.47 -10.44 25.75
N THR A 90 -30.70 -11.76 25.79
CA THR A 90 -29.92 -12.74 25.02
C THR A 90 -30.15 -12.67 23.50
N ARG A 91 -31.12 -11.85 23.08
CA ARG A 91 -31.55 -11.64 21.69
C ARG A 91 -31.69 -10.15 21.35
N GLY A 92 -31.02 -9.28 22.11
CA GLY A 92 -31.09 -7.83 21.89
C GLY A 92 -32.48 -7.24 22.16
N TYR A 93 -33.25 -7.83 23.08
CA TYR A 93 -34.62 -7.42 23.40
C TYR A 93 -35.58 -7.53 22.21
N ILE A 94 -35.73 -6.46 21.42
CA ILE A 94 -36.66 -6.37 20.28
C ILE A 94 -36.00 -6.74 18.95
N ASP A 95 -34.67 -6.83 18.92
CA ASP A 95 -33.88 -6.95 17.70
C ASP A 95 -34.11 -8.25 16.93
N GLU A 96 -34.11 -9.40 17.61
CA GLU A 96 -34.42 -10.70 16.97
C GLU A 96 -35.84 -10.71 16.38
N TRP A 97 -36.80 -10.06 17.05
CA TRP A 97 -38.16 -9.92 16.52
C TRP A 97 -38.17 -9.07 15.24
N LEU A 98 -37.50 -7.91 15.23
CA LEU A 98 -37.42 -7.07 14.03
C LEU A 98 -36.71 -7.79 12.87
N PHE A 99 -35.62 -8.51 13.17
CA PHE A 99 -34.87 -9.27 12.18
C PHE A 99 -35.69 -10.39 11.55
N THR A 100 -36.35 -11.22 12.36
CA THR A 100 -37.20 -12.30 11.85
C THR A 100 -38.37 -11.77 11.01
N ARG A 101 -38.86 -10.56 11.30
CA ARG A 101 -39.85 -9.87 10.46
C ARG A 101 -39.27 -9.39 9.13
N ALA A 102 -38.05 -8.83 9.13
CA ALA A 102 -37.35 -8.47 7.90
C ALA A 102 -37.06 -9.70 7.04
N MET A 103 -36.59 -10.80 7.63
CA MET A 103 -36.37 -12.08 6.96
C MET A 103 -37.66 -12.58 6.29
N LYS A 104 -38.79 -12.63 7.03
CA LYS A 104 -40.08 -13.06 6.49
C LYS A 104 -40.61 -12.15 5.38
N ARG A 105 -40.41 -10.83 5.50
CA ARG A 105 -40.76 -9.86 4.44
C ARG A 105 -40.07 -10.21 3.12
N GLU A 106 -38.80 -10.59 3.17
CA GLU A 106 -38.00 -11.01 2.02
C GLU A 106 -38.20 -12.49 1.64
N GLY A 107 -39.26 -13.11 2.17
CA GLY A 107 -39.59 -14.51 1.91
C GLY A 107 -38.54 -15.50 2.42
N GLN A 108 -37.68 -15.14 3.38
CA GLN A 108 -36.67 -16.02 3.98
C GLN A 108 -37.27 -16.84 5.14
N ILE A 109 -36.65 -17.98 5.45
CA ILE A 109 -37.08 -18.85 6.56
C ILE A 109 -36.66 -18.21 7.88
N ALA A 110 -37.60 -17.95 8.78
CA ALA A 110 -37.31 -17.46 10.12
C ALA A 110 -38.35 -17.94 11.16
N PRO A 111 -37.96 -18.11 12.43
CA PRO A 111 -38.88 -18.52 13.49
C PRO A 111 -39.93 -17.45 13.78
N ASN A 112 -41.07 -17.87 14.33
CA ASN A 112 -41.99 -16.95 14.98
C ASN A 112 -41.43 -16.52 16.33
N VAL A 113 -41.26 -15.20 16.48
CA VAL A 113 -40.80 -14.55 17.72
C VAL A 113 -41.92 -13.70 18.31
N SER A 114 -42.10 -13.79 19.62
CA SER A 114 -43.07 -13.00 20.39
C SER A 114 -42.60 -12.77 21.84
N PHE A 115 -43.39 -12.06 22.64
CA PHE A 115 -43.08 -11.78 24.05
C PHE A 115 -44.19 -12.31 24.96
N VAL A 116 -43.80 -12.96 26.06
CA VAL A 116 -44.74 -13.59 26.99
C VAL A 116 -44.36 -13.29 28.43
N LYS A 117 -45.37 -12.99 29.26
CA LYS A 117 -45.20 -12.91 30.72
C LYS A 117 -45.18 -14.31 31.32
N VAL A 118 -44.16 -14.61 32.12
CA VAL A 118 -43.91 -15.93 32.70
C VAL A 118 -44.01 -15.89 34.21
N ASN A 119 -44.69 -16.89 34.77
CA ASN A 119 -44.70 -17.19 36.20
C ASN A 119 -44.21 -18.62 36.38
N VAL A 120 -43.22 -18.85 37.25
CA VAL A 120 -42.70 -20.18 37.57
C VAL A 120 -42.96 -20.47 39.04
N ASN A 121 -43.72 -21.53 39.33
CA ASN A 121 -44.07 -21.96 40.70
C ASN A 121 -44.62 -20.84 41.59
N GLY A 122 -45.48 -19.98 41.04
CA GLY A 122 -46.10 -18.86 41.76
C GLY A 122 -45.26 -17.58 41.78
N SER A 123 -43.97 -17.64 41.43
CA SER A 123 -43.11 -16.46 41.31
C SER A 123 -43.37 -15.72 40.01
N ASN A 124 -43.46 -14.38 40.03
CA ASN A 124 -43.50 -13.57 38.81
C ASN A 124 -42.07 -13.44 38.24
N ASN A 125 -41.80 -14.10 37.12
CA ASN A 125 -40.50 -14.09 36.46
C ASN A 125 -40.43 -13.02 35.35
N GLY A 126 -41.49 -12.22 35.15
CA GLY A 126 -41.51 -11.09 34.23
C GLY A 126 -41.66 -11.48 32.76
N ILE A 127 -41.16 -10.65 31.86
CA ILE A 127 -41.27 -10.82 30.40
C ILE A 127 -40.11 -11.66 29.86
N TYR A 128 -40.44 -12.53 28.92
CA TYR A 128 -39.54 -13.40 28.16
C TYR A 128 -39.78 -13.20 26.67
N ILE A 129 -38.72 -13.41 25.88
CA ILE A 129 -38.88 -13.67 24.44
C ILE A 129 -39.30 -15.14 24.28
N LEU A 130 -40.29 -15.40 23.43
CA LEU A 130 -40.74 -16.72 23.02
C LEU A 130 -40.36 -16.90 21.55
N GLU A 131 -39.57 -17.92 21.26
CA GLU A 131 -39.00 -18.22 19.95
C GLU A 131 -39.38 -19.66 19.56
N GLU A 132 -40.04 -19.81 18.40
CA GLU A 132 -40.33 -21.09 17.76
C GLU A 132 -39.03 -21.87 17.51
N ASP A 133 -39.04 -23.17 17.81
CA ASP A 133 -37.87 -24.02 17.63
C ASP A 133 -37.81 -24.64 16.22
N LEU A 134 -36.63 -25.09 15.84
CA LEU A 134 -36.37 -25.71 14.53
C LEU A 134 -37.16 -27.02 14.40
N SER A 135 -38.03 -27.15 13.40
CA SER A 135 -38.86 -28.33 13.16
C SER A 135 -39.37 -28.36 11.73
N PHE A 136 -39.95 -29.48 11.27
CA PHE A 136 -40.65 -29.49 9.98
C PHE A 136 -41.80 -28.48 9.94
N ARG A 137 -42.49 -28.24 11.06
CA ARG A 137 -43.56 -27.22 11.15
C ARG A 137 -43.04 -25.80 10.93
N LEU A 138 -41.83 -25.49 11.39
CA LEU A 138 -41.20 -24.19 11.10
C LEU A 138 -41.02 -24.01 9.58
N ILE A 139 -40.56 -25.06 8.90
CA ILE A 139 -40.35 -25.02 7.45
C ILE A 139 -41.69 -24.83 6.72
N GLU A 140 -42.70 -25.60 7.09
CA GLU A 140 -44.05 -25.52 6.52
C GLU A 140 -44.72 -24.16 6.77
N SER A 141 -44.57 -23.61 7.98
CA SER A 141 -45.11 -22.29 8.33
C SER A 141 -44.41 -21.14 7.60
N ASN A 142 -43.21 -21.39 7.07
CA ASN A 142 -42.52 -20.49 6.15
C ASN A 142 -42.80 -20.84 4.68
N GLU A 143 -43.87 -21.56 4.34
CA GLU A 143 -44.29 -21.86 2.95
C GLU A 143 -43.31 -22.76 2.17
N ARG A 144 -42.61 -23.66 2.87
CA ARG A 144 -41.75 -24.70 2.27
C ARG A 144 -42.31 -26.09 2.52
N ILE A 145 -41.87 -27.07 1.73
CA ILE A 145 -42.21 -28.48 2.01
C ILE A 145 -41.31 -29.02 3.12
N ALA A 146 -41.81 -29.97 3.91
CA ALA A 146 -41.01 -30.62 4.94
C ALA A 146 -39.70 -31.20 4.37
N GLY A 147 -38.59 -30.89 5.04
CA GLY A 147 -37.25 -31.30 4.64
C GLY A 147 -36.27 -31.13 5.81
N PRO A 148 -35.11 -31.80 5.75
CA PRO A 148 -34.18 -31.85 6.87
C PRO A 148 -33.54 -30.49 7.12
N ILE A 149 -33.40 -30.18 8.41
CA ILE A 149 -32.64 -29.03 8.91
C ILE A 149 -31.28 -29.56 9.38
N LEU A 150 -30.21 -28.92 8.94
CA LEU A 150 -28.84 -29.27 9.22
C LEU A 150 -28.13 -28.19 10.00
N ASP A 151 -27.03 -28.58 10.66
CA ASP A 151 -26.11 -27.68 11.34
C ASP A 151 -24.67 -28.16 11.21
N PHE A 152 -23.74 -27.32 11.66
CA PHE A 152 -22.44 -27.81 12.10
C PHE A 152 -22.53 -28.01 13.62
N ASP A 153 -22.44 -29.27 14.07
CA ASP A 153 -22.66 -29.66 15.45
C ASP A 153 -21.55 -29.10 16.37
N GLN A 154 -21.95 -28.13 17.18
CA GLN A 154 -21.08 -27.42 18.12
C GLN A 154 -20.81 -28.16 19.44
N ASN A 155 -21.36 -29.35 19.68
CA ASN A 155 -21.23 -30.05 20.97
C ASN A 155 -19.77 -30.26 21.40
N LEU A 156 -18.89 -30.62 20.45
CA LEU A 156 -17.45 -30.77 20.73
C LEU A 156 -16.78 -29.43 21.07
N LEU A 157 -17.18 -28.34 20.40
CA LEU A 157 -16.69 -26.99 20.68
C LEU A 157 -17.08 -26.55 22.10
N VAL A 158 -18.33 -26.76 22.47
CA VAL A 158 -18.85 -26.45 23.82
C VAL A 158 -18.11 -27.27 24.89
N GLY A 159 -17.82 -28.54 24.61
CA GLY A 159 -17.02 -29.39 25.50
C GLY A 159 -15.59 -28.87 25.71
N GLU A 160 -14.94 -28.41 24.65
CA GLU A 160 -13.60 -27.80 24.75
C GLU A 160 -13.62 -26.47 25.49
N TRP A 161 -14.63 -25.63 25.26
CA TRP A 161 -14.82 -24.42 26.05
C TRP A 161 -15.01 -24.73 27.53
N ALA A 162 -15.78 -25.77 27.89
CA ALA A 162 -15.96 -26.17 29.29
C ALA A 162 -14.64 -26.59 29.93
N ARG A 163 -13.79 -27.31 29.19
CA ARG A 163 -12.42 -27.66 29.64
C ARG A 163 -11.50 -26.45 29.76
N GLY A 164 -11.60 -25.47 28.85
CA GLY A 164 -10.85 -24.22 28.92
C GLY A 164 -11.21 -23.39 30.15
N GLN A 165 -12.51 -23.23 30.41
CA GLN A 165 -13.04 -22.56 31.60
C GLN A 165 -12.58 -23.25 32.89
N ALA A 166 -12.66 -24.59 32.95
CA ALA A 166 -12.19 -25.35 34.10
C ALA A 166 -10.69 -25.18 34.40
N ARG A 167 -9.87 -24.81 33.38
CA ARG A 167 -8.44 -24.51 33.52
C ARG A 167 -8.13 -23.04 33.76
N GLY A 168 -9.12 -22.15 33.75
CA GLY A 168 -8.92 -20.70 33.83
C GLY A 168 -8.39 -20.07 32.54
N GLU A 169 -8.47 -20.77 31.41
CA GLU A 169 -8.00 -20.29 30.10
C GLU A 169 -9.10 -19.51 29.34
N GLY A 170 -10.35 -19.58 29.77
CA GLY A 170 -11.51 -18.97 29.10
C GLY A 170 -12.07 -19.83 27.97
N LEU A 171 -12.71 -19.20 26.98
CA LEU A 171 -13.28 -19.87 25.79
C LEU A 171 -12.19 -20.25 24.78
N THR A 172 -11.19 -21.03 25.21
CA THR A 172 -10.15 -21.54 24.33
C THR A 172 -10.67 -22.72 23.51
N SER A 173 -10.27 -22.77 22.25
CA SER A 173 -10.56 -23.92 21.38
C SER A 173 -9.25 -24.45 20.81
N SER A 174 -9.05 -25.76 20.97
CA SER A 174 -8.06 -26.51 20.19
C SER A 174 -8.52 -26.60 18.72
N GLN A 175 -7.90 -27.46 17.91
CA GLN A 175 -8.45 -27.77 16.58
C GLN A 175 -9.78 -28.55 16.66
N ILE A 176 -10.18 -29.03 17.84
CA ILE A 176 -11.42 -29.78 18.07
C ILE A 176 -12.62 -28.82 18.04
N GLY A 177 -13.66 -29.17 17.30
CA GLY A 177 -14.89 -28.38 17.22
C GLY A 177 -14.72 -27.04 16.47
N ARG A 178 -13.65 -26.85 15.71
CA ARG A 178 -13.53 -25.72 14.77
C ARG A 178 -14.23 -26.08 13.46
N PHE A 179 -14.59 -25.09 12.65
CA PHE A 179 -15.31 -25.30 11.38
C PHE A 179 -14.81 -26.49 10.53
N LEU A 180 -13.49 -26.62 10.33
CA LEU A 180 -12.90 -27.69 9.53
C LEU A 180 -13.00 -29.09 10.14
N THR A 181 -13.27 -29.21 11.44
CA THR A 181 -13.39 -30.47 12.18
C THR A 181 -14.75 -30.65 12.85
N MET A 182 -15.65 -29.68 12.70
CA MET A 182 -16.99 -29.68 13.27
C MET A 182 -17.86 -30.67 12.47
N PRO A 183 -18.47 -31.68 13.10
CA PRO A 183 -19.34 -32.60 12.37
C PRO A 183 -20.52 -31.86 11.75
N THR A 184 -20.92 -32.20 10.52
CA THR A 184 -22.25 -31.80 10.03
C THR A 184 -23.31 -32.66 10.72
N GLY A 185 -24.36 -32.04 11.23
CA GLY A 185 -25.44 -32.69 11.98
C GLY A 185 -26.81 -32.50 11.34
N ILE A 186 -27.79 -33.25 11.86
CA ILE A 186 -29.21 -33.08 11.56
C ILE A 186 -29.87 -32.57 12.83
N VAL A 187 -30.56 -31.44 12.73
CA VAL A 187 -31.32 -30.88 13.83
C VAL A 187 -32.60 -31.70 14.01
N ASN A 188 -32.87 -32.15 15.24
CA ASN A 188 -34.02 -33.00 15.58
C ASN A 188 -34.11 -34.27 14.71
N ASP A 189 -33.01 -35.01 14.66
CA ASP A 189 -32.83 -36.25 13.90
C ASP A 189 -33.96 -37.29 14.06
N ASN A 190 -34.60 -37.36 15.24
CA ASN A 190 -35.72 -38.26 15.48
C ASN A 190 -36.84 -38.16 14.44
N GLU A 191 -37.22 -36.95 13.98
CA GLU A 191 -38.28 -36.79 12.96
C GLU A 191 -37.81 -37.28 11.58
N VAL A 192 -36.53 -37.06 11.26
CA VAL A 192 -35.92 -37.44 9.98
C VAL A 192 -35.73 -38.95 9.88
N LEU A 193 -35.27 -39.59 10.95
CA LEU A 193 -34.96 -41.03 10.98
C LEU A 193 -36.20 -41.93 10.87
N LEU A 194 -37.41 -41.38 11.00
CA LEU A 194 -38.67 -42.10 10.86
C LEU A 194 -39.13 -42.25 9.39
N ASP A 195 -38.54 -41.50 8.46
CA ASP A 195 -38.91 -41.50 7.04
C ASP A 195 -37.68 -41.71 6.14
N ASN A 196 -37.66 -42.82 5.39
CA ASN A 196 -36.58 -43.16 4.46
C ASN A 196 -36.30 -42.07 3.41
N GLN A 197 -37.32 -41.34 2.98
CA GLN A 197 -37.15 -40.25 2.03
C GLN A 197 -36.46 -39.05 2.69
N GLN A 198 -36.83 -38.72 3.93
CA GLN A 198 -36.17 -37.68 4.71
C GLN A 198 -34.71 -38.05 5.02
N VAL A 199 -34.42 -39.33 5.32
CA VAL A 199 -33.05 -39.83 5.46
C VAL A 199 -32.24 -39.63 4.17
N ALA A 200 -32.81 -39.93 3.01
CA ALA A 200 -32.14 -39.73 1.73
C ALA A 200 -31.87 -38.24 1.43
N PHE A 201 -32.84 -37.37 1.73
CA PHE A 201 -32.66 -35.92 1.62
C PHE A 201 -31.58 -35.41 2.58
N ALA A 202 -31.55 -35.90 3.82
CA ALA A 202 -30.57 -35.51 4.81
C ALA A 202 -29.16 -35.94 4.37
N GLN A 203 -29.02 -37.18 3.88
CA GLN A 203 -27.74 -37.66 3.34
C GLN A 203 -27.25 -36.80 2.18
N LYS A 204 -28.14 -36.44 1.24
CA LYS A 204 -27.80 -35.56 0.11
C LYS A 204 -27.35 -34.19 0.59
N ALA A 205 -28.07 -33.61 1.54
CA ALA A 205 -27.81 -32.28 2.07
C ALA A 205 -26.50 -32.22 2.88
N LEU A 206 -26.22 -33.24 3.71
CA LEU A 206 -24.94 -33.39 4.41
C LEU A 206 -23.78 -33.48 3.41
N THR A 207 -23.92 -34.28 2.35
CA THR A 207 -22.91 -34.38 1.28
C THR A 207 -22.68 -33.03 0.58
N LEU A 208 -23.72 -32.22 0.37
CA LEU A 208 -23.56 -30.88 -0.21
C LEU A 208 -22.78 -29.94 0.71
N LEU A 209 -23.09 -29.91 2.02
CA LEU A 209 -22.35 -29.10 2.99
C LEU A 209 -20.89 -29.55 3.12
N GLU A 210 -20.62 -30.85 3.06
CA GLU A 210 -19.27 -31.40 3.05
C GLU A 210 -18.51 -31.02 1.77
N ALA A 211 -19.14 -31.13 0.60
CA ALA A 211 -18.54 -30.71 -0.67
C ALA A 211 -18.21 -29.20 -0.69
N PHE A 212 -19.07 -28.37 -0.08
CA PHE A 212 -18.81 -26.95 0.13
C PHE A 212 -17.59 -26.74 1.04
N ARG A 213 -17.51 -27.44 2.18
CA ARG A 213 -16.39 -27.35 3.12
C ARG A 213 -15.06 -27.82 2.50
N GLU A 214 -15.10 -28.88 1.71
CA GLU A 214 -13.95 -29.44 0.99
C GLU A 214 -13.55 -28.64 -0.25
N ARG A 215 -14.35 -27.62 -0.63
CA ARG A 215 -14.13 -26.75 -1.80
C ARG A 215 -14.23 -27.52 -3.12
N THR A 216 -14.97 -28.63 -3.13
CA THR A 216 -15.25 -29.43 -4.33
C THR A 216 -16.56 -29.02 -5.00
N ALA A 217 -17.43 -28.30 -4.28
CA ALA A 217 -18.59 -27.61 -4.81
C ALA A 217 -18.52 -26.11 -4.48
N SER A 218 -18.97 -25.27 -5.40
CA SER A 218 -19.06 -23.81 -5.21
C SER A 218 -20.26 -23.42 -4.33
N THR A 219 -20.37 -22.14 -3.98
CA THR A 219 -21.52 -21.62 -3.24
C THR A 219 -22.80 -21.80 -4.05
N SER A 220 -22.76 -21.49 -5.35
CA SER A 220 -23.88 -21.61 -6.29
C SER A 220 -24.25 -23.06 -6.57
N ASP A 221 -23.33 -24.01 -6.47
CA ASP A 221 -23.65 -25.45 -6.57
C ASP A 221 -24.50 -25.94 -5.40
N VAL A 222 -24.29 -25.40 -4.20
CA VAL A 222 -24.88 -25.91 -2.96
C VAL A 222 -26.10 -25.12 -2.49
N PHE A 223 -26.03 -23.79 -2.57
CA PHE A 223 -27.03 -22.90 -1.99
C PHE A 223 -27.95 -22.30 -3.05
N ASP A 224 -29.16 -21.92 -2.62
CA ASP A 224 -29.98 -20.98 -3.38
C ASP A 224 -29.37 -19.58 -3.19
N VAL A 225 -28.61 -19.12 -4.19
CA VAL A 225 -27.77 -17.93 -4.08
C VAL A 225 -28.56 -16.63 -3.90
N ASP A 226 -29.77 -16.53 -4.46
CA ASP A 226 -30.59 -15.32 -4.30
C ASP A 226 -31.10 -15.22 -2.86
N LYS A 227 -31.55 -16.34 -2.29
CA LYS A 227 -31.97 -16.41 -0.89
C LYS A 227 -30.81 -16.24 0.09
N LEU A 228 -29.68 -16.87 -0.19
CA LEU A 228 -28.46 -16.74 0.63
C LEU A 228 -27.97 -15.28 0.63
N ALA A 229 -27.86 -14.65 -0.55
CA ALA A 229 -27.45 -13.27 -0.71
C ALA A 229 -28.33 -12.32 0.11
N LYS A 230 -29.66 -12.44 -0.04
CA LYS A 230 -30.62 -11.61 0.69
C LYS A 230 -30.53 -11.82 2.21
N SER A 231 -30.43 -13.07 2.65
CA SER A 231 -30.36 -13.40 4.08
C SER A 231 -29.09 -12.86 4.74
N LEU A 232 -27.94 -12.98 4.07
CA LEU A 232 -26.68 -12.43 4.58
C LEU A 232 -26.64 -10.91 4.52
N ALA A 233 -27.28 -10.27 3.53
CA ALA A 233 -27.39 -8.82 3.46
C ALA A 233 -28.23 -8.26 4.61
N LEU A 234 -29.35 -8.92 4.93
CA LEU A 234 -30.14 -8.58 6.12
C LEU A 234 -29.35 -8.79 7.41
N ARG A 235 -28.58 -9.88 7.53
CA ARG A 235 -27.75 -10.13 8.71
C ARG A 235 -26.65 -9.06 8.89
N ALA A 236 -26.11 -8.52 7.80
CA ALA A 236 -25.21 -7.36 7.82
C ALA A 236 -25.93 -6.08 8.25
N LEU A 237 -27.12 -5.78 7.69
CA LEU A 237 -27.94 -4.62 8.05
C LEU A 237 -28.31 -4.61 9.55
N PHE A 238 -28.62 -5.77 10.11
CA PHE A 238 -28.91 -5.93 11.53
C PHE A 238 -27.66 -6.03 12.42
N ALA A 239 -26.49 -5.67 11.88
CA ALA A 239 -25.21 -5.54 12.59
C ALA A 239 -24.78 -6.79 13.36
N SER A 240 -24.93 -7.98 12.76
CA SER A 240 -24.36 -9.18 13.34
C SER A 240 -22.82 -9.08 13.36
N GLU A 241 -22.23 -9.18 14.55
CA GLU A 241 -20.78 -9.04 14.73
C GLU A 241 -19.98 -10.15 14.02
N ALA A 242 -20.53 -11.37 13.91
CA ALA A 242 -19.85 -12.51 13.29
C ALA A 242 -20.81 -13.45 12.54
N LEU A 243 -20.35 -13.99 11.41
CA LEU A 243 -20.99 -15.09 10.71
C LEU A 243 -20.38 -16.43 11.13
N ASP A 244 -20.95 -17.03 12.18
CA ASP A 244 -20.40 -18.22 12.82
C ASP A 244 -21.08 -19.52 12.33
N PRO A 245 -20.31 -20.55 11.92
CA PRO A 245 -20.91 -21.81 11.51
C PRO A 245 -21.70 -22.51 12.62
N ALA A 246 -21.40 -22.27 13.89
CA ALA A 246 -22.13 -22.87 15.02
C ALA A 246 -23.54 -22.27 15.20
N ASP A 247 -23.74 -21.02 14.78
CA ASP A 247 -24.99 -20.29 14.96
C ASP A 247 -25.92 -20.42 13.74
N ILE A 248 -25.38 -20.76 12.57
CA ILE A 248 -26.20 -20.93 11.35
C ILE A 248 -26.87 -22.30 11.32
N LYS A 249 -28.08 -22.32 10.78
CA LYS A 249 -28.88 -23.53 10.51
C LYS A 249 -29.28 -23.52 9.04
N PHE A 250 -29.31 -24.70 8.45
CA PHE A 250 -29.49 -24.90 7.03
C PHE A 250 -30.73 -25.73 6.76
N TYR A 251 -31.60 -25.30 5.86
CA TYR A 251 -32.71 -26.10 5.38
C TYR A 251 -32.36 -26.64 4.00
N TYR A 252 -32.53 -27.95 3.78
CA TYR A 252 -32.45 -28.51 2.44
C TYR A 252 -33.82 -28.48 1.78
N ASN A 253 -33.92 -27.74 0.67
CA ASN A 253 -35.12 -27.67 -0.13
C ASN A 253 -35.17 -28.86 -1.10
N PRO A 254 -36.06 -29.85 -0.91
CA PRO A 254 -36.09 -31.05 -1.75
C PRO A 254 -36.56 -30.80 -3.18
N ILE A 255 -37.22 -29.66 -3.45
CA ILE A 255 -37.69 -29.29 -4.79
C ILE A 255 -36.55 -28.75 -5.64
N THR A 256 -35.75 -27.84 -5.10
CA THR A 256 -34.64 -27.20 -5.83
C THR A 256 -33.34 -27.99 -5.71
N SER A 257 -33.26 -28.95 -4.78
CA SER A 257 -32.02 -29.64 -4.39
C SER A 257 -30.93 -28.66 -3.92
N LYS A 258 -31.33 -27.52 -3.34
CA LYS A 258 -30.45 -26.47 -2.83
C LYS A 258 -30.63 -26.27 -1.33
N VAL A 259 -29.63 -25.68 -0.70
CA VAL A 259 -29.63 -25.31 0.72
C VAL A 259 -30.04 -23.84 0.89
N GLU A 260 -30.92 -23.56 1.85
CA GLU A 260 -31.31 -22.23 2.32
C GLU A 260 -30.82 -22.05 3.76
N ILE A 261 -30.59 -20.81 4.22
CA ILE A 261 -30.27 -20.54 5.63
C ILE A 261 -31.52 -20.15 6.41
N VAL A 262 -31.56 -20.53 7.69
CA VAL A 262 -32.61 -20.09 8.62
C VAL A 262 -32.16 -18.82 9.32
N GLY A 263 -32.94 -17.75 9.18
CA GLY A 263 -32.69 -16.43 9.76
C GLY A 263 -33.05 -16.38 11.24
N MET A 264 -32.13 -16.82 12.09
CA MET A 264 -32.23 -16.75 13.55
C MET A 264 -30.86 -16.48 14.19
N GLU A 265 -30.88 -16.25 15.50
CA GLU A 265 -29.69 -16.09 16.35
C GLU A 265 -28.81 -14.93 15.87
N LEU A 266 -29.38 -13.71 15.88
CA LEU A 266 -28.56 -12.51 15.85
C LEU A 266 -27.79 -12.41 17.17
N SER A 267 -26.52 -12.79 17.12
CA SER A 267 -25.54 -12.40 18.12
C SER A 267 -25.32 -10.87 18.09
N SER A 268 -24.81 -10.30 19.20
CA SER A 268 -24.27 -8.93 19.36
C SER A 268 -24.51 -7.99 18.17
N ILE A 269 -25.54 -7.16 18.28
CA ILE A 269 -26.10 -6.23 17.27
C ILE A 269 -25.46 -4.84 17.29
N ASN A 270 -24.23 -4.72 17.81
CA ASN A 270 -23.65 -3.42 18.13
C ASN A 270 -22.94 -2.75 16.95
N ARG A 271 -22.43 -3.53 15.99
CA ARG A 271 -21.70 -3.03 14.81
C ARG A 271 -21.76 -4.04 13.67
N VAL A 272 -21.81 -3.56 12.43
CA VAL A 272 -21.65 -4.40 11.24
C VAL A 272 -20.27 -5.06 11.29
N GLY A 273 -20.22 -6.39 11.43
CA GLY A 273 -18.96 -7.13 11.52
C GLY A 273 -18.23 -7.16 10.18
N SER A 274 -16.89 -7.15 10.18
CA SER A 274 -16.03 -7.12 8.97
C SER A 274 -16.21 -8.30 8.00
N TRP A 275 -16.85 -9.38 8.46
CA TRP A 275 -17.17 -10.56 7.65
C TRP A 275 -18.00 -10.23 6.40
N PHE A 276 -18.83 -9.18 6.45
CA PHE A 276 -19.71 -8.80 5.33
C PHE A 276 -18.95 -8.34 4.08
N VAL A 277 -17.68 -7.97 4.22
CA VAL A 277 -16.77 -7.66 3.09
C VAL A 277 -15.64 -8.69 2.98
N ASN A 278 -15.92 -9.94 3.36
CA ASN A 278 -14.95 -11.04 3.36
C ASN A 278 -13.67 -10.78 4.18
N GLN A 279 -13.79 -10.03 5.28
CA GLN A 279 -12.70 -9.75 6.22
C GLN A 279 -12.97 -10.36 7.61
N ALA A 280 -13.57 -11.54 7.61
CA ALA A 280 -13.79 -12.29 8.85
C ALA A 280 -12.45 -12.72 9.48
N GLU A 281 -12.39 -12.70 10.81
CA GLU A 281 -11.20 -13.02 11.58
C GLU A 281 -11.41 -14.28 12.44
N GLY A 282 -10.32 -14.79 13.00
CA GLY A 282 -10.36 -15.88 13.97
C GLY A 282 -11.03 -17.16 13.42
N ARG A 283 -11.97 -17.71 14.17
CA ARG A 283 -12.59 -19.02 13.89
C ARG A 283 -13.62 -19.00 12.76
N THR A 284 -14.14 -17.84 12.39
CA THR A 284 -15.17 -17.71 11.33
C THR A 284 -14.58 -17.49 9.95
N LYS A 285 -13.33 -17.02 9.87
CA LYS A 285 -12.62 -16.71 8.62
C LYS A 285 -12.78 -17.77 7.54
N GLN A 286 -12.42 -19.01 7.84
CA GLN A 286 -12.44 -20.10 6.86
C GLN A 286 -13.83 -20.44 6.34
N PHE A 287 -14.86 -20.25 7.17
CA PHE A 287 -16.24 -20.49 6.77
C PHE A 287 -16.77 -19.36 5.89
N VAL A 288 -16.52 -18.11 6.29
CA VAL A 288 -16.92 -16.92 5.52
C VAL A 288 -16.25 -16.90 4.15
N GLU A 289 -14.95 -17.17 4.09
CA GLU A 289 -14.18 -17.18 2.84
C GLU A 289 -14.74 -18.14 1.79
N LEU A 290 -15.42 -19.23 2.18
CA LEU A 290 -15.99 -20.17 1.20
C LEU A 290 -17.11 -19.54 0.37
N PHE A 291 -17.97 -18.71 0.98
CA PHE A 291 -19.06 -18.04 0.27
C PHE A 291 -18.50 -17.10 -0.80
N PHE A 292 -17.54 -16.27 -0.43
CA PHE A 292 -16.97 -15.20 -1.26
C PHE A 292 -15.98 -15.66 -2.33
N ARG A 293 -15.82 -16.97 -2.53
CA ARG A 293 -15.03 -17.54 -3.63
C ARG A 293 -15.82 -17.71 -4.92
N ASP A 294 -17.14 -17.61 -4.82
CA ASP A 294 -18.05 -17.77 -5.94
C ASP A 294 -18.52 -16.41 -6.45
N GLU A 295 -18.09 -16.04 -7.65
CA GLU A 295 -18.41 -14.75 -8.28
C GLU A 295 -19.93 -14.55 -8.44
N GLU A 296 -20.70 -15.61 -8.74
CA GLU A 296 -22.16 -15.49 -8.88
C GLU A 296 -22.82 -15.09 -7.56
N PHE A 297 -22.39 -15.71 -6.46
CA PHE A 297 -22.89 -15.36 -5.14
C PHE A 297 -22.47 -13.93 -4.75
N VAL A 298 -21.21 -13.55 -4.97
CA VAL A 298 -20.69 -12.23 -4.56
C VAL A 298 -21.43 -11.11 -5.29
N GLU A 299 -21.68 -11.26 -6.59
CA GLU A 299 -22.46 -10.30 -7.37
C GLU A 299 -23.88 -10.11 -6.80
N LYS A 300 -24.61 -11.22 -6.58
CA LYS A 300 -25.96 -11.21 -6.01
C LYS A 300 -26.00 -10.66 -4.59
N TYR A 301 -24.98 -10.94 -3.80
CA TYR A 301 -24.83 -10.46 -2.43
C TYR A 301 -24.58 -8.95 -2.38
N ILE A 302 -23.69 -8.41 -3.21
CA ILE A 302 -23.42 -6.97 -3.30
C ILE A 302 -24.68 -6.22 -3.75
N LYS A 303 -25.42 -6.75 -4.73
CA LYS A 303 -26.71 -6.19 -5.14
C LYS A 303 -27.74 -6.21 -4.00
N SER A 304 -27.81 -7.31 -3.26
CA SER A 304 -28.69 -7.41 -2.08
C SER A 304 -28.30 -6.41 -0.99
N LEU A 305 -27.00 -6.14 -0.80
CA LEU A 305 -26.52 -5.10 0.11
C LEU A 305 -26.95 -3.70 -0.35
N GLU A 306 -26.82 -3.38 -1.64
CA GLU A 306 -27.30 -2.11 -2.21
C GLU A 306 -28.79 -1.91 -1.88
N GLU A 307 -29.62 -2.90 -2.22
CA GLU A 307 -31.07 -2.86 -2.00
C GLU A 307 -31.46 -2.65 -0.52
N VAL A 308 -30.90 -3.43 0.41
CA VAL A 308 -31.27 -3.32 1.84
C VAL A 308 -30.62 -2.10 2.52
N SER A 309 -29.60 -1.52 1.90
CA SER A 309 -28.93 -0.32 2.39
C SER A 309 -29.65 0.97 1.99
N GLU A 310 -30.66 0.93 1.12
CA GLU A 310 -31.45 2.11 0.78
C GLU A 310 -32.35 2.55 1.94
N THR A 311 -32.36 3.84 2.29
CA THR A 311 -33.15 4.38 3.42
C THR A 311 -34.63 3.98 3.33
N SER A 312 -35.19 3.97 2.12
CA SER A 312 -36.57 3.57 1.85
C SER A 312 -36.89 2.12 2.26
N TYR A 313 -35.90 1.23 2.30
CA TYR A 313 -36.08 -0.15 2.73
C TYR A 313 -36.52 -0.22 4.20
N LEU A 314 -35.80 0.49 5.08
CA LEU A 314 -36.10 0.55 6.52
C LEU A 314 -37.33 1.41 6.80
N ASP A 315 -37.54 2.49 6.05
CA ASP A 315 -38.75 3.31 6.19
C ASP A 315 -40.01 2.47 5.99
N ASP A 316 -40.09 1.72 4.89
CA ASP A 316 -41.21 0.81 4.62
C ASP A 316 -41.29 -0.34 5.65
N LEU A 317 -40.14 -0.89 6.10
CA LEU A 317 -40.12 -1.93 7.14
C LEU A 317 -40.75 -1.41 8.44
N PHE A 318 -40.31 -0.24 8.91
CA PHE A 318 -40.78 0.33 10.16
C PHE A 318 -42.22 0.83 10.06
N GLU A 319 -42.65 1.34 8.91
CA GLU A 319 -44.04 1.72 8.67
C GLU A 319 -44.96 0.50 8.79
N ARG A 320 -44.65 -0.60 8.10
CA ARG A 320 -45.42 -1.85 8.16
C ARG A 320 -45.49 -2.44 9.57
N LEU A 321 -44.40 -2.34 10.32
CA LEU A 321 -44.28 -2.94 11.64
C LEU A 321 -44.68 -2.01 12.78
N ASN A 322 -45.03 -0.74 12.52
CA ASN A 322 -45.16 0.29 13.54
C ASN A 322 -46.08 -0.11 14.71
N GLY A 323 -47.29 -0.63 14.40
CA GLY A 323 -48.25 -1.03 15.43
C GLY A 323 -47.78 -2.20 16.30
N ASP A 324 -47.19 -3.22 15.69
CA ASP A 324 -46.68 -4.39 16.43
C ASP A 324 -45.38 -4.07 17.19
N LEU A 325 -44.53 -3.22 16.62
CA LEU A 325 -43.31 -2.73 17.27
C LEU A 325 -43.67 -1.94 18.54
N ASP A 326 -44.58 -0.98 18.45
CA ASP A 326 -45.05 -0.19 19.60
C ASP A 326 -45.65 -1.09 20.68
N LYS A 327 -46.45 -2.08 20.29
CA LYS A 327 -47.04 -3.06 21.21
C LYS A 327 -45.96 -3.87 21.92
N ASN A 328 -44.98 -4.40 21.19
CA ASN A 328 -43.92 -5.22 21.75
C ASN A 328 -42.97 -4.40 22.64
N LEU A 329 -42.64 -3.17 22.25
CA LEU A 329 -41.85 -2.27 23.09
C LEU A 329 -42.56 -1.96 24.41
N LYS A 330 -43.87 -1.69 24.40
CA LYS A 330 -44.66 -1.52 25.65
C LYS A 330 -44.60 -2.75 26.55
N ILE A 331 -44.64 -3.96 25.97
CA ILE A 331 -44.49 -5.20 26.73
C ILE A 331 -43.08 -5.26 27.36
N ILE A 332 -42.03 -5.00 26.59
CA ILE A 332 -40.65 -5.01 27.09
C ILE A 332 -40.44 -3.97 28.19
N TYR A 333 -40.87 -2.71 27.98
CA TYR A 333 -40.72 -1.62 28.95
C TYR A 333 -41.45 -1.86 30.27
N SER A 334 -42.47 -2.72 30.29
CA SER A 334 -43.16 -3.09 31.53
C SER A 334 -42.28 -3.85 32.53
N ASP A 335 -41.20 -4.47 32.06
CA ASP A 335 -40.26 -5.27 32.87
C ASP A 335 -38.81 -4.78 32.73
N PHE A 336 -38.50 -4.03 31.68
CA PHE A 336 -37.19 -3.44 31.38
C PHE A 336 -37.32 -1.95 31.02
N PRO A 337 -37.70 -1.07 31.97
CA PRO A 337 -37.90 0.35 31.70
C PRO A 337 -36.61 1.09 31.31
N ASP A 338 -35.44 0.58 31.67
CA ASP A 338 -34.13 1.17 31.33
C ASP A 338 -33.66 0.79 29.91
N PHE A 339 -34.31 -0.17 29.25
CA PHE A 339 -33.98 -0.51 27.87
C PHE A 339 -34.38 0.63 26.94
N VAL A 340 -33.46 1.05 26.06
CA VAL A 340 -33.70 2.09 25.06
C VAL A 340 -33.65 1.47 23.67
N PHE A 341 -34.75 1.59 22.93
CA PHE A 341 -34.79 1.17 21.53
C PHE A 341 -34.20 2.28 20.65
N LEU A 342 -33.07 1.98 20.01
CA LEU A 342 -32.35 2.92 19.17
C LEU A 342 -32.66 2.66 17.68
N LYS A 343 -33.81 3.15 17.19
CA LYS A 343 -34.20 3.01 15.77
C LYS A 343 -33.10 3.50 14.80
N ASN A 344 -32.41 4.58 15.14
CA ASN A 344 -31.38 5.17 14.28
C ASN A 344 -30.16 4.25 14.03
N LYS A 345 -29.93 3.23 14.87
CA LYS A 345 -28.78 2.31 14.70
C LYS A 345 -28.85 1.54 13.38
N TYR A 346 -30.05 1.16 12.93
CA TYR A 346 -30.21 0.42 11.68
C TYR A 346 -29.91 1.32 10.47
N TYR A 347 -30.30 2.60 10.54
CA TYR A 347 -29.98 3.58 9.51
C TYR A 347 -28.47 3.90 9.47
N GLN A 348 -27.80 3.92 10.63
CA GLN A 348 -26.34 4.01 10.69
C GLN A 348 -25.66 2.79 10.04
N ASN A 349 -26.21 1.59 10.22
CA ASN A 349 -25.71 0.40 9.53
C ASN A 349 -25.92 0.50 8.01
N GLN A 350 -27.06 1.01 7.55
CA GLN A 350 -27.29 1.29 6.13
C GLN A 350 -26.26 2.27 5.58
N GLU A 351 -25.98 3.35 6.31
CA GLU A 351 -24.96 4.33 5.94
C GLU A 351 -23.59 3.69 5.80
N TYR A 352 -23.16 2.92 6.79
CA TYR A 352 -21.88 2.21 6.75
C TYR A 352 -21.78 1.20 5.59
N ILE A 353 -22.86 0.47 5.28
CA ILE A 353 -22.90 -0.42 4.11
C ILE A 353 -22.76 0.40 2.83
N ARG A 354 -23.51 1.50 2.67
CA ARG A 354 -23.41 2.39 1.49
C ARG A 354 -22.02 3.00 1.33
N GLU A 355 -21.34 3.37 2.42
CA GLU A 355 -19.96 3.87 2.38
C GLU A 355 -19.01 2.82 1.79
N LYS A 356 -19.15 1.54 2.18
CA LYS A 356 -18.34 0.45 1.61
C LYS A 356 -18.67 0.14 0.15
N LEU A 357 -19.94 0.22 -0.23
CA LEU A 357 -20.38 0.10 -1.63
C LEU A 357 -19.97 1.31 -2.49
N ASN A 358 -19.62 2.44 -1.85
CA ASN A 358 -19.29 3.69 -2.52
C ASN A 358 -17.90 4.23 -2.10
N PRO A 359 -16.79 3.53 -2.44
CA PRO A 359 -15.46 3.99 -2.08
C PRO A 359 -15.12 5.30 -2.79
N ILE A 360 -14.26 6.10 -2.15
CA ILE A 360 -13.70 7.34 -2.74
C ILE A 360 -12.89 7.01 -4.00
N LYS A 361 -12.13 5.91 -3.96
CA LYS A 361 -11.25 5.42 -5.02
C LYS A 361 -11.23 3.89 -5.00
N GLY A 362 -11.24 3.25 -6.16
CA GLY A 362 -11.40 1.81 -6.30
C GLY A 362 -10.16 1.10 -6.83
N VAL A 363 -9.40 1.74 -7.72
CA VAL A 363 -8.22 1.12 -8.35
C VAL A 363 -7.04 2.06 -8.44
N HIS A 364 -5.85 1.49 -8.46
CA HIS A 364 -4.63 2.15 -8.96
C HIS A 364 -4.29 1.58 -10.33
N ALA A 365 -3.85 2.44 -11.23
CA ALA A 365 -3.41 2.05 -12.56
C ALA A 365 -2.14 2.79 -12.97
N TYR A 366 -1.17 2.08 -13.54
CA TYR A 366 0.11 2.60 -14.01
C TYR A 366 0.30 2.26 -15.48
N LEU A 367 0.70 3.25 -16.28
CA LEU A 367 1.05 3.03 -17.67
C LEU A 367 2.33 2.20 -17.75
N ILE A 368 2.31 1.15 -18.57
CA ILE A 368 3.50 0.33 -18.86
C ILE A 368 4.02 0.67 -20.25
N GLU A 369 3.15 0.57 -21.26
CA GLU A 369 3.51 0.84 -22.65
C GLU A 369 2.29 1.23 -23.48
N THR A 370 2.56 1.93 -24.58
CA THR A 370 1.60 2.23 -25.63
C THR A 370 2.18 1.78 -26.97
N ASP A 371 1.38 1.05 -27.74
CA ASP A 371 1.56 0.85 -29.17
C ASP A 371 0.42 1.59 -29.89
N GLY A 372 0.59 1.99 -31.15
CA GLY A 372 -0.39 2.80 -31.88
C GLY A 372 -1.85 2.35 -31.69
N HIS A 373 -2.12 1.03 -31.57
CA HIS A 373 -3.46 0.46 -31.37
C HIS A 373 -3.67 -0.30 -30.05
N SER A 374 -2.70 -0.30 -29.13
CA SER A 374 -2.89 -0.93 -27.82
C SER A 374 -2.28 -0.12 -26.69
N ILE A 375 -2.86 -0.26 -25.50
CA ILE A 375 -2.33 0.33 -24.27
C ILE A 375 -2.29 -0.74 -23.20
N THR A 376 -1.12 -0.92 -22.60
CA THR A 376 -0.92 -1.85 -21.50
C THR A 376 -0.77 -1.05 -20.21
N VAL A 377 -1.64 -1.35 -19.25
CA VAL A 377 -1.62 -0.75 -17.92
C VAL A 377 -1.55 -1.83 -16.86
N GLU A 378 -0.86 -1.53 -15.77
CA GLU A 378 -0.88 -2.36 -14.58
C GLU A 378 -1.96 -1.84 -13.62
N ILE A 379 -2.98 -2.66 -13.32
CA ILE A 379 -4.13 -2.29 -12.50
C ILE A 379 -4.16 -3.13 -11.22
N GLY A 380 -4.41 -2.48 -10.08
CA GLY A 380 -4.62 -3.13 -8.79
C GLY A 380 -5.84 -2.57 -8.06
N ASN A 381 -6.70 -3.45 -7.54
CA ASN A 381 -7.84 -3.07 -6.70
C ASN A 381 -7.34 -2.70 -5.30
N ILE A 382 -7.79 -1.55 -4.79
CA ILE A 382 -7.34 -0.99 -3.51
C ILE A 382 -8.41 -1.04 -2.41
N GLN A 383 -9.60 -1.59 -2.68
CA GLN A 383 -10.74 -1.59 -1.75
C GLN A 383 -11.27 -3.01 -1.43
N ASP A 384 -12.22 -3.11 -0.51
CA ASP A 384 -12.64 -4.35 0.17
C ASP A 384 -13.56 -5.27 -0.66
N LEU A 385 -14.08 -4.79 -1.79
CA LEU A 385 -15.01 -5.49 -2.69
C LEU A 385 -14.36 -5.75 -4.06
N PRO A 386 -14.82 -6.73 -4.85
CA PRO A 386 -14.40 -6.89 -6.24
C PRO A 386 -14.77 -5.67 -7.10
N VAL A 387 -13.95 -5.42 -8.12
CA VAL A 387 -14.13 -4.33 -9.09
C VAL A 387 -14.22 -4.89 -10.50
N GLU A 388 -15.25 -4.52 -11.24
CA GLU A 388 -15.35 -4.79 -12.67
C GLU A 388 -14.70 -3.64 -13.45
N ILE A 389 -13.70 -3.96 -14.27
CA ILE A 389 -13.08 -3.00 -15.18
C ILE A 389 -13.90 -2.91 -16.45
N LEU A 390 -14.42 -1.71 -16.73
CA LEU A 390 -15.25 -1.42 -17.89
C LEU A 390 -14.42 -0.91 -19.07
N GLY A 391 -13.26 -0.31 -18.80
CA GLY A 391 -12.33 0.10 -19.83
C GLY A 391 -11.32 1.15 -19.40
N ILE A 392 -10.64 1.72 -20.38
CA ILE A 392 -9.72 2.85 -20.27
C ILE A 392 -10.16 3.96 -21.22
N THR A 393 -10.12 5.19 -20.74
CA THR A 393 -10.47 6.40 -21.50
C THR A 393 -9.33 7.39 -21.52
N SER A 394 -9.31 8.28 -22.51
CA SER A 394 -8.44 9.46 -22.56
C SER A 394 -9.26 10.68 -22.93
N GLU A 395 -9.01 11.80 -22.25
CA GLU A 395 -9.60 13.10 -22.59
C GLU A 395 -8.57 14.04 -23.23
N GLY A 396 -8.86 14.53 -24.44
CA GLY A 396 -7.99 15.43 -25.20
C GLY A 396 -8.22 15.37 -26.72
N PRO A 397 -7.31 15.93 -27.53
CA PRO A 397 -7.40 15.94 -29.00
C PRO A 397 -7.47 14.54 -29.65
N ALA A 398 -7.06 13.51 -28.91
CA ALA A 398 -7.09 12.10 -29.31
C ALA A 398 -7.92 11.25 -28.33
N SER A 399 -9.13 11.71 -27.97
CA SER A 399 -10.01 11.00 -27.06
C SER A 399 -10.35 9.59 -27.54
N PHE A 400 -10.30 8.60 -26.65
CA PHE A 400 -10.70 7.22 -26.95
C PHE A 400 -11.37 6.56 -25.75
N SER A 401 -12.03 5.43 -26.01
CA SER A 401 -12.51 4.49 -25.01
C SER A 401 -12.25 3.07 -25.50
N ALA A 402 -11.60 2.24 -24.67
CA ALA A 402 -11.33 0.84 -24.97
C ALA A 402 -11.75 -0.02 -23.79
N GLY A 403 -12.62 -1.01 -24.02
CA GLY A 403 -13.06 -1.97 -23.01
C GLY A 403 -12.30 -3.29 -23.09
N PRO A 404 -12.34 -4.13 -22.04
CA PRO A 404 -11.79 -5.47 -22.12
C PRO A 404 -12.62 -6.36 -23.05
N ALA A 405 -11.99 -7.37 -23.68
CA ALA A 405 -12.66 -8.29 -24.61
C ALA A 405 -13.68 -9.23 -23.94
N LYS A 406 -13.53 -9.45 -22.63
CA LYS A 406 -14.43 -10.21 -21.76
C LYS A 406 -14.60 -9.44 -20.46
N ARG A 407 -15.68 -9.72 -19.71
CA ARG A 407 -15.87 -9.21 -18.34
C ARG A 407 -14.60 -9.42 -17.53
N LEU A 408 -14.07 -8.35 -16.95
CA LEU A 408 -12.81 -8.35 -16.22
C LEU A 408 -13.06 -7.93 -14.78
N ILE A 409 -13.00 -8.88 -13.86
CA ILE A 409 -13.15 -8.64 -12.43
C ILE A 409 -11.77 -8.70 -11.77
N ILE A 410 -11.42 -7.65 -11.03
CA ILE A 410 -10.24 -7.61 -10.17
C ILE A 410 -10.69 -7.92 -8.73
N PRO A 411 -10.13 -8.96 -8.08
CA PRO A 411 -10.55 -9.37 -6.75
C PRO A 411 -10.32 -8.27 -5.70
N PRO A 412 -11.04 -8.30 -4.56
CA PRO A 412 -10.87 -7.34 -3.48
C PRO A 412 -9.45 -7.33 -2.92
N LYS A 413 -9.04 -6.18 -2.38
CA LYS A 413 -7.78 -6.05 -1.65
C LYS A 413 -7.84 -6.86 -0.35
N LYS A 414 -6.89 -7.79 -0.21
CA LYS A 414 -6.73 -8.54 1.04
C LYS A 414 -6.08 -7.68 2.12
N GLN A 415 -6.73 -7.61 3.28
CA GLN A 415 -6.21 -6.92 4.46
C GLN A 415 -4.82 -7.46 4.84
N GLY A 416 -3.89 -6.56 5.17
CA GLY A 416 -2.52 -6.91 5.56
C GLY A 416 -1.60 -7.37 4.41
N GLN A 417 -2.08 -7.40 3.16
CA GLN A 417 -1.26 -7.72 1.98
C GLN A 417 -0.99 -6.47 1.15
N LEU A 418 0.05 -6.50 0.31
CA LEU A 418 0.26 -5.48 -0.73
C LEU A 418 -0.89 -5.51 -1.76
N VAL A 419 -1.02 -4.45 -2.55
CA VAL A 419 -1.96 -4.46 -3.69
C VAL A 419 -1.46 -5.46 -4.72
N ASP A 420 -2.34 -6.36 -5.17
CA ASP A 420 -2.04 -7.33 -6.24
C ASP A 420 -2.26 -6.65 -7.59
N TYR A 421 -1.16 -6.19 -8.18
CA TYR A 421 -1.14 -5.49 -9.47
C TYR A 421 -0.99 -6.50 -10.61
N LYS A 422 -1.81 -6.37 -11.65
CA LYS A 422 -1.74 -7.20 -12.86
C LYS A 422 -1.78 -6.34 -14.12
N GLN A 423 -1.08 -6.78 -15.15
CA GLN A 423 -1.07 -6.10 -16.44
C GLN A 423 -2.28 -6.48 -17.27
N TYR A 424 -2.90 -5.47 -17.89
CA TYR A 424 -4.04 -5.61 -18.79
C TYR A 424 -3.81 -4.76 -20.02
N THR A 425 -4.01 -5.36 -21.19
CA THR A 425 -3.89 -4.68 -22.49
C THR A 425 -5.28 -4.39 -23.05
N PHE A 426 -5.52 -3.12 -23.37
CA PHE A 426 -6.72 -2.66 -24.03
C PHE A 426 -6.39 -2.34 -25.48
N ILE A 427 -7.23 -2.78 -26.40
CA ILE A 427 -7.03 -2.60 -27.84
C ILE A 427 -8.13 -1.69 -28.38
N SER A 428 -7.75 -0.65 -29.12
CA SER A 428 -8.70 0.18 -29.86
C SER A 428 -8.29 0.26 -31.33
N PRO A 429 -9.04 -0.36 -32.26
CA PRO A 429 -8.74 -0.31 -33.69
C PRO A 429 -8.77 1.11 -34.27
N LEU A 430 -9.50 2.03 -33.62
CA LEU A 430 -9.66 3.42 -34.03
C LEU A 430 -8.85 4.39 -33.15
N GLY A 431 -8.22 3.89 -32.07
CA GLY A 431 -7.41 4.70 -31.17
C GLY A 431 -5.97 4.82 -31.68
N ASN A 432 -5.39 6.00 -31.50
CA ASN A 432 -3.95 6.20 -31.53
C ASN A 432 -3.48 6.43 -30.08
N PHE A 433 -2.83 5.44 -29.47
CA PHE A 433 -2.39 5.54 -28.07
C PHE A 433 -1.05 6.28 -27.91
N ASN A 434 -0.36 6.61 -29.01
CA ASN A 434 0.91 7.32 -28.95
C ASN A 434 0.70 8.73 -28.41
N GLY A 435 1.39 9.06 -27.31
CA GLY A 435 1.29 10.37 -26.67
C GLY A 435 -0.01 10.60 -25.89
N ALA A 436 -0.71 9.53 -25.51
CA ALA A 436 -1.94 9.63 -24.73
C ALA A 436 -1.69 10.32 -23.36
N THR A 437 -2.46 11.37 -23.10
CA THR A 437 -2.47 12.10 -21.83
C THR A 437 -3.84 11.99 -21.17
N ASN A 438 -3.96 12.31 -19.87
CA ASN A 438 -5.22 12.29 -19.12
C ASN A 438 -5.96 10.95 -19.23
N LEU A 439 -5.23 9.86 -18.97
CA LEU A 439 -5.76 8.51 -19.00
C LEU A 439 -6.56 8.21 -17.72
N ASN A 440 -7.72 7.59 -17.85
CA ASN A 440 -8.53 7.12 -16.72
C ASN A 440 -8.94 5.65 -16.90
N ILE A 441 -8.94 4.87 -15.83
CA ILE A 441 -9.60 3.56 -15.77
C ILE A 441 -11.04 3.75 -15.37
N LYS A 442 -11.94 3.23 -16.20
CA LYS A 442 -13.36 3.17 -15.95
C LYS A 442 -13.74 1.82 -15.34
N TYR A 443 -14.47 1.85 -14.23
CA TYR A 443 -14.82 0.64 -13.47
C TYR A 443 -16.13 0.80 -12.69
N SER A 444 -16.64 -0.31 -12.16
CA SER A 444 -17.72 -0.35 -11.17
C SER A 444 -17.37 -1.32 -10.05
N ILE A 445 -18.01 -1.19 -8.88
CA ILE A 445 -18.01 -2.30 -7.92
C ILE A 445 -18.83 -3.43 -8.55
N ASP A 446 -18.30 -4.64 -8.52
CA ASP A 446 -18.94 -5.77 -9.17
C ASP A 446 -20.36 -6.00 -8.63
N GLY A 447 -21.34 -6.15 -9.52
CA GLY A 447 -22.77 -6.24 -9.18
C GLY A 447 -23.51 -4.91 -9.00
N LEU A 448 -22.81 -3.75 -9.04
CA LEU A 448 -23.42 -2.43 -8.99
C LEU A 448 -23.42 -1.72 -10.35
N ASN A 449 -24.40 -0.85 -10.57
CA ASN A 449 -24.53 -0.08 -11.82
C ASN A 449 -23.69 1.22 -11.84
N LYS A 450 -23.22 1.69 -10.68
CA LYS A 450 -22.52 2.98 -10.57
C LYS A 450 -21.11 2.88 -11.13
N GLN A 451 -20.90 3.56 -12.27
CA GLN A 451 -19.59 3.68 -12.92
C GLN A 451 -18.74 4.77 -12.25
N ARG A 452 -17.43 4.55 -12.27
CA ARG A 452 -16.40 5.41 -11.69
C ARG A 452 -15.21 5.50 -12.64
N GLU A 453 -14.41 6.54 -12.47
CA GLU A 453 -13.19 6.75 -13.22
C GLU A 453 -12.07 7.18 -12.28
N ASP A 454 -10.91 6.51 -12.37
CA ASP A 454 -9.71 6.83 -11.61
C ASP A 454 -8.53 7.09 -12.56
N PRO A 455 -7.66 8.09 -12.29
CA PRO A 455 -6.56 8.43 -13.17
C PRO A 455 -5.49 7.33 -13.24
N VAL A 456 -4.91 7.17 -14.42
CA VAL A 456 -3.74 6.32 -14.68
C VAL A 456 -2.48 7.17 -14.49
N PHE A 457 -1.55 6.67 -13.67
CA PHE A 457 -0.22 7.26 -13.53
C PHE A 457 0.58 7.01 -14.81
N LEU A 458 1.15 8.06 -15.39
CA LEU A 458 1.89 8.00 -16.68
C LEU A 458 3.32 7.47 -16.55
N TRP A 459 3.63 6.79 -15.46
CA TRP A 459 4.93 6.18 -15.21
C TRP A 459 4.72 4.76 -14.68
N SER A 460 5.69 3.89 -14.96
CA SER A 460 5.70 2.54 -14.43
C SER A 460 5.82 2.55 -12.91
N ARG A 461 5.08 1.67 -12.23
CA ARG A 461 5.20 1.49 -10.77
C ARG A 461 6.56 0.90 -10.38
N LEU A 462 7.06 -0.02 -11.20
CA LEU A 462 8.37 -0.64 -11.08
C LEU A 462 9.05 -0.60 -12.44
N ASP A 463 10.30 -0.16 -12.46
CA ASP A 463 11.20 -0.28 -13.59
C ASP A 463 12.49 -0.95 -13.10
N ASP A 464 12.60 -2.26 -13.32
CA ASP A 464 13.77 -3.02 -12.87
C ASP A 464 15.07 -2.50 -13.50
N SER A 465 14.99 -1.88 -14.68
CA SER A 465 16.15 -1.30 -15.35
C SER A 465 16.69 -0.05 -14.65
N SER A 466 15.85 0.66 -13.89
CA SER A 466 16.26 1.84 -13.10
C SER A 466 16.82 1.48 -11.73
N ILE A 467 16.65 0.24 -11.26
CA ILE A 467 17.20 -0.20 -9.95
C ILE A 467 18.70 -0.47 -10.07
N ALA A 468 19.15 -1.00 -11.20
CA ALA A 468 20.55 -1.27 -11.45
C ALA A 468 21.27 0.01 -11.90
N ASP A 469 22.19 0.53 -11.10
CA ASP A 469 23.13 1.57 -11.50
C ASP A 469 24.56 1.20 -11.07
N LEU A 470 25.56 1.96 -11.51
CA LEU A 470 26.98 1.73 -11.20
C LEU A 470 27.25 1.64 -9.69
N THR A 471 26.49 2.36 -8.86
CA THR A 471 26.67 2.37 -7.41
C THR A 471 26.18 1.09 -6.73
N ARG A 472 25.35 0.29 -7.43
CA ARG A 472 24.80 -0.98 -6.95
C ARG A 472 25.36 -2.21 -7.66
N LEU A 473 26.21 -2.03 -8.67
CA LEU A 473 26.88 -3.13 -9.34
C LEU A 473 27.88 -3.84 -8.41
N LYS A 474 28.05 -5.15 -8.61
CA LYS A 474 29.03 -5.94 -7.87
C LYS A 474 30.45 -5.55 -8.29
N THR A 475 31.36 -5.62 -7.33
CA THR A 475 32.78 -5.37 -7.55
C THR A 475 33.39 -6.46 -8.42
N ASN A 476 34.35 -6.12 -9.28
CA ASN A 476 34.86 -7.05 -10.30
C ASN A 476 36.38 -6.96 -10.52
N VAL A 477 37.13 -6.46 -9.53
CA VAL A 477 38.58 -6.27 -9.65
C VAL A 477 39.35 -7.55 -9.96
N GLU A 478 38.86 -8.71 -9.52
CA GLU A 478 39.50 -10.02 -9.80
C GLU A 478 39.39 -10.45 -11.26
N ASP A 479 38.52 -9.81 -12.04
CA ASP A 479 38.40 -10.10 -13.46
C ASP A 479 39.59 -9.58 -14.29
N PHE A 480 40.42 -8.72 -13.70
CA PHE A 480 41.50 -8.04 -14.38
C PHE A 480 42.85 -8.59 -13.91
N ASN A 481 43.58 -9.25 -14.82
CA ASN A 481 44.87 -9.86 -14.50
C ASN A 481 45.98 -8.86 -14.11
N PHE A 482 45.76 -7.57 -14.33
CA PHE A 482 46.66 -6.48 -13.97
C PHE A 482 46.29 -5.79 -12.66
N LEU A 483 45.22 -6.21 -11.99
CA LEU A 483 44.84 -5.72 -10.66
C LEU A 483 45.23 -6.75 -9.60
N ALA A 484 46.13 -6.37 -8.70
CA ALA A 484 46.58 -7.19 -7.59
C ALA A 484 45.99 -6.68 -6.26
N THR A 485 45.10 -7.47 -5.66
CA THR A 485 44.46 -7.17 -4.38
C THR A 485 45.31 -7.65 -3.21
N ASP A 486 45.72 -6.73 -2.32
CA ASP A 486 46.33 -6.99 -1.02
C ASP A 486 45.24 -6.88 0.06
N ILE A 487 44.75 -8.03 0.52
CA ILE A 487 43.65 -8.12 1.49
C ILE A 487 44.06 -7.58 2.86
N GLU A 488 45.31 -7.84 3.28
CA GLU A 488 45.80 -7.43 4.60
C GLU A 488 45.95 -5.91 4.68
N LYS A 489 46.48 -5.29 3.63
CA LYS A 489 46.67 -3.83 3.57
C LYS A 489 45.45 -3.07 3.05
N LYS A 490 44.39 -3.79 2.64
CA LYS A 490 43.23 -3.22 1.95
C LYS A 490 43.64 -2.31 0.79
N ALA A 491 44.44 -2.85 -0.12
CA ALA A 491 44.94 -2.13 -1.27
C ALA A 491 44.69 -2.91 -2.57
N ILE A 492 44.41 -2.20 -3.66
CA ILE A 492 44.33 -2.77 -5.00
C ILE A 492 45.39 -2.07 -5.83
N ASN A 493 46.35 -2.82 -6.37
CA ASN A 493 47.50 -2.26 -7.05
C ASN A 493 47.44 -2.61 -8.54
N VAL A 494 47.58 -1.60 -9.39
CA VAL A 494 47.74 -1.81 -10.83
C VAL A 494 49.18 -2.21 -11.14
N ILE A 495 49.36 -3.37 -11.76
CA ILE A 495 50.67 -3.86 -12.17
C ILE A 495 51.21 -2.95 -13.30
N PRO A 496 52.48 -2.51 -13.26
CA PRO A 496 53.08 -1.70 -14.33
C PRO A 496 52.94 -2.34 -15.72
N GLY A 497 52.55 -1.55 -16.73
CA GLY A 497 52.30 -2.04 -18.07
C GLY A 497 51.27 -1.20 -18.84
N LYS A 498 51.03 -1.60 -20.09
CA LYS A 498 49.94 -1.04 -20.92
C LYS A 498 48.77 -2.01 -20.91
N TRP A 499 47.60 -1.56 -20.48
CA TRP A 499 46.43 -2.41 -20.27
C TRP A 499 45.21 -1.84 -20.97
N LYS A 500 44.45 -2.72 -21.63
CA LYS A 500 43.14 -2.39 -22.18
C LYS A 500 42.06 -2.69 -21.15
N VAL A 501 41.11 -1.79 -21.01
CA VAL A 501 39.98 -1.88 -20.08
C VAL A 501 38.71 -1.75 -20.89
N ASP A 502 38.10 -2.87 -21.28
CA ASP A 502 36.91 -2.93 -22.14
C ASP A 502 35.60 -3.15 -21.37
N LYS A 503 35.68 -3.19 -20.04
CA LYS A 503 34.56 -3.24 -19.11
C LYS A 503 34.87 -2.41 -17.86
N ASN A 504 33.83 -1.97 -17.15
CA ASN A 504 33.98 -1.11 -15.97
C ASN A 504 34.87 -1.77 -14.91
N ILE A 505 35.74 -1.00 -14.27
CA ILE A 505 36.45 -1.41 -13.05
C ILE A 505 35.63 -0.91 -11.86
N ILE A 506 35.16 -1.83 -11.02
CA ILE A 506 34.36 -1.53 -9.83
C ILE A 506 35.09 -2.12 -8.63
N ALA A 507 35.71 -1.26 -7.83
CA ALA A 507 36.49 -1.68 -6.68
C ALA A 507 35.62 -1.82 -5.41
N PRO A 508 35.92 -2.80 -4.53
CA PRO A 508 35.27 -2.89 -3.24
C PRO A 508 35.56 -1.66 -2.37
N PRO A 509 34.56 -1.14 -1.62
CA PRO A 509 34.77 -0.06 -0.68
C PRO A 509 35.72 -0.49 0.44
N GLY A 510 36.45 0.48 0.98
CA GLY A 510 37.46 0.29 2.02
C GLY A 510 38.84 -0.11 1.51
N TYR A 511 39.04 -0.23 0.19
CA TYR A 511 40.34 -0.52 -0.42
C TYR A 511 40.90 0.72 -1.11
N VAL A 512 42.17 1.04 -0.85
CA VAL A 512 42.88 2.11 -1.55
C VAL A 512 43.32 1.61 -2.92
N PHE A 513 42.94 2.32 -3.98
CA PHE A 513 43.28 1.95 -5.36
C PHE A 513 44.58 2.65 -5.78
N ASN A 514 45.64 1.90 -6.06
CA ASN A 514 46.97 2.44 -6.33
C ASN A 514 47.38 2.19 -7.79
N ILE A 515 47.76 3.27 -8.47
CA ILE A 515 48.31 3.24 -9.83
C ILE A 515 49.70 3.87 -9.83
N GLY A 516 50.73 3.05 -10.02
CA GLY A 516 52.12 3.48 -10.00
C GLY A 516 52.67 3.89 -11.37
N SER A 517 53.84 4.52 -11.36
CA SER A 517 54.60 4.92 -12.55
C SER A 517 54.78 3.78 -13.57
N GLY A 518 54.70 4.11 -14.87
CA GLY A 518 54.82 3.15 -15.96
C GLY A 518 53.52 2.40 -16.32
N VAL A 519 52.40 2.76 -15.68
CA VAL A 519 51.06 2.26 -16.06
C VAL A 519 50.44 3.14 -17.15
N ASN A 520 49.88 2.50 -18.17
CA ASN A 520 48.98 3.11 -19.15
C ASN A 520 47.69 2.28 -19.20
N LEU A 521 46.54 2.90 -18.93
CA LEU A 521 45.22 2.30 -19.02
C LEU A 521 44.47 2.92 -20.21
N ASP A 522 44.09 2.08 -21.16
CA ASP A 522 43.28 2.43 -22.34
C ASP A 522 41.83 1.98 -22.09
N LEU A 523 40.95 2.92 -21.76
CA LEU A 523 39.53 2.71 -21.49
C LEU A 523 38.74 2.64 -22.81
N LEU A 524 38.13 1.48 -23.08
CA LEU A 524 37.43 1.16 -24.33
C LEU A 524 35.98 0.77 -24.07
N ASN A 525 35.16 0.78 -25.12
CA ASN A 525 33.76 0.33 -25.08
C ASN A 525 32.94 0.98 -23.95
N SER A 526 33.16 2.28 -23.74
CA SER A 526 32.57 3.05 -22.66
C SER A 526 32.82 2.47 -21.26
N SER A 527 34.00 1.91 -20.99
CA SER A 527 34.38 1.50 -19.64
C SER A 527 34.66 2.71 -18.73
N VAL A 528 34.38 2.56 -17.44
CA VAL A 528 34.70 3.55 -16.39
C VAL A 528 35.44 2.89 -15.23
N ILE A 529 36.32 3.66 -14.57
CA ILE A 529 36.88 3.29 -13.26
C ILE A 529 35.98 3.91 -12.19
N PHE A 530 35.23 3.10 -11.45
CA PHE A 530 34.32 3.53 -10.40
C PHE A 530 34.80 3.07 -9.02
N LEU A 531 35.03 4.03 -8.13
CA LEU A 531 35.61 3.81 -6.81
C LEU A 531 34.77 4.48 -5.71
N GLN A 532 34.64 3.81 -4.57
CA GLN A 532 34.06 4.36 -3.34
C GLN A 532 35.10 4.54 -2.24
N SER A 533 36.37 4.67 -2.64
CA SER A 533 37.51 4.73 -1.74
C SER A 533 38.65 5.50 -2.39
N PRO A 534 39.62 6.00 -1.60
CA PRO A 534 40.67 6.86 -2.11
C PRO A 534 41.49 6.19 -3.20
N ILE A 535 41.93 7.00 -4.17
CA ILE A 535 42.83 6.58 -5.24
C ILE A 535 44.18 7.29 -5.12
N ASN A 536 45.26 6.56 -5.35
CA ASN A 536 46.62 7.09 -5.44
C ASN A 536 47.20 6.83 -6.84
N ILE A 537 47.23 7.84 -7.67
CA ILE A 537 47.93 7.84 -8.96
C ILE A 537 49.28 8.52 -8.77
N THR A 538 50.37 7.76 -8.91
CA THR A 538 51.73 8.21 -8.56
C THR A 538 52.73 7.88 -9.68
N GLY A 539 52.79 8.75 -10.68
CA GLY A 539 53.79 8.69 -11.75
C GLY A 539 55.09 9.43 -11.42
N THR A 540 55.97 9.52 -12.40
CA THR A 540 57.14 10.43 -12.39
C THR A 540 57.13 11.32 -13.63
N SER A 541 57.92 12.39 -13.65
CA SER A 541 58.02 13.26 -14.84
C SER A 541 58.53 12.54 -16.09
N SER A 542 59.39 11.52 -15.94
CA SER A 542 59.90 10.72 -17.04
C SER A 542 58.95 9.58 -17.43
N ASN A 543 58.16 9.06 -16.48
CA ASN A 543 57.23 7.94 -16.66
C ASN A 543 55.89 8.27 -15.96
N PRO A 544 55.07 9.14 -16.56
CA PRO A 544 53.77 9.47 -16.00
C PRO A 544 52.84 8.26 -16.02
N VAL A 545 51.79 8.28 -15.19
CA VAL A 545 50.65 7.38 -15.37
C VAL A 545 49.76 7.93 -16.47
N VAL A 546 49.34 7.10 -17.43
CA VAL A 546 48.43 7.53 -18.51
C VAL A 546 47.10 6.80 -18.35
N ILE A 547 45.99 7.55 -18.36
CA ILE A 547 44.64 7.02 -18.48
C ILE A 547 44.03 7.69 -19.70
N GLU A 548 43.82 6.92 -20.76
CA GLU A 548 43.34 7.43 -22.04
C GLU A 548 42.23 6.55 -22.62
N SER A 549 41.63 6.99 -23.72
CA SER A 549 40.75 6.14 -24.52
C SER A 549 41.13 6.27 -25.98
N SER A 550 41.56 5.16 -26.60
CA SER A 550 41.96 5.17 -28.02
C SER A 550 40.77 5.14 -28.98
N ASP A 551 39.59 4.67 -28.54
CA ASP A 551 38.34 4.71 -29.29
C ASP A 551 37.48 5.96 -28.99
N GLY A 552 37.88 6.78 -28.01
CA GLY A 552 37.20 8.00 -27.60
C GLY A 552 35.88 7.75 -26.86
N THR A 553 35.62 6.52 -26.42
CA THR A 553 34.38 6.15 -25.70
C THR A 553 34.59 6.01 -24.20
N GLY A 554 35.83 5.89 -23.72
CA GLY A 554 36.18 5.63 -22.33
C GLY A 554 35.67 6.72 -21.39
N GLN A 555 35.00 6.29 -20.31
CA GLN A 555 34.21 7.15 -19.42
C GLN A 555 34.96 7.60 -18.15
N GLY A 556 36.29 7.57 -18.19
CA GLY A 556 37.17 8.13 -17.18
C GLY A 556 37.09 7.49 -15.79
N LEU A 557 37.06 8.33 -14.75
CA LEU A 557 37.21 7.97 -13.34
C LEU A 557 36.16 8.68 -12.49
N ALA A 558 35.45 7.92 -11.66
CA ALA A 558 34.55 8.46 -10.64
C ALA A 558 34.94 7.95 -9.25
N VAL A 559 35.20 8.88 -8.33
CA VAL A 559 35.46 8.59 -6.91
C VAL A 559 34.36 9.23 -6.08
N ILE A 560 33.56 8.40 -5.40
CA ILE A 560 32.35 8.85 -4.69
C ILE A 560 32.39 8.43 -3.22
N GLY A 561 32.29 9.40 -2.31
CA GLY A 561 32.22 9.17 -0.86
C GLY A 561 33.51 8.64 -0.21
N ALA A 562 34.68 8.83 -0.83
CA ALA A 562 35.96 8.48 -0.22
C ALA A 562 36.27 9.41 0.96
N LYS A 563 36.45 8.85 2.16
CA LYS A 563 36.68 9.63 3.39
C LYS A 563 38.09 10.22 3.46
N ASP A 564 39.10 9.48 3.01
CA ASP A 564 40.48 9.95 3.01
C ASP A 564 40.84 10.62 1.68
N VAL A 565 41.90 11.43 1.71
CA VAL A 565 42.33 12.24 0.58
C VAL A 565 42.98 11.37 -0.51
N SER A 566 42.46 11.48 -1.73
CA SER A 566 43.06 10.90 -2.92
C SER A 566 44.27 11.72 -3.40
N THR A 567 45.20 11.08 -4.09
CA THR A 567 46.37 11.75 -4.66
C THR A 567 46.50 11.42 -6.14
N ILE A 568 46.63 12.44 -6.98
CA ILE A 568 46.97 12.33 -8.40
C ILE A 568 48.24 13.14 -8.63
N LYS A 569 49.32 12.45 -9.03
CA LYS A 569 50.62 13.07 -9.23
C LYS A 569 51.31 12.52 -10.47
N ASN A 570 51.78 13.42 -11.35
CA ASN A 570 52.46 13.05 -12.60
C ASN A 570 51.58 12.11 -13.47
N ALA A 571 50.36 12.55 -13.78
CA ALA A 571 49.39 11.77 -14.54
C ALA A 571 48.99 12.48 -15.85
N VAL A 572 48.48 11.71 -16.81
CA VAL A 572 47.92 12.20 -18.07
C VAL A 572 46.54 11.56 -18.28
N PHE A 573 45.52 12.40 -18.40
CA PHE A 573 44.15 12.02 -18.80
C PHE A 573 43.90 12.50 -20.23
N ARG A 574 43.52 11.59 -21.14
CA ARG A 574 43.38 11.93 -22.56
C ARG A 574 42.20 11.28 -23.28
N ASN A 575 41.49 12.06 -24.11
CA ASN A 575 40.45 11.54 -25.02
C ASN A 575 39.31 10.80 -24.30
N LEU A 576 38.99 11.21 -23.07
CA LEU A 576 37.96 10.61 -22.22
C LEU A 576 36.63 11.39 -22.32
N THR A 577 35.53 10.72 -21.98
CA THR A 577 34.19 11.31 -21.81
C THR A 577 33.63 11.00 -20.42
N ASN A 578 32.46 11.53 -20.09
CA ASN A 578 31.78 11.35 -18.80
C ASN A 578 31.07 10.00 -18.66
N ALA A 579 30.89 9.56 -17.42
CA ALA A 579 30.11 8.36 -17.09
C ALA A 579 28.62 8.60 -17.35
N ASN A 580 28.01 7.73 -18.13
CA ASN A 580 26.57 7.69 -18.41
C ASN A 580 26.17 6.22 -18.61
N LYS A 581 25.59 5.62 -17.57
CA LYS A 581 25.29 4.19 -17.44
C LYS A 581 23.99 3.97 -16.69
N LEU A 582 23.10 3.15 -17.25
CA LEU A 582 21.95 2.58 -16.54
C LEU A 582 21.14 3.62 -15.74
N ALA A 583 20.56 4.59 -16.45
CA ALA A 583 19.79 5.73 -15.91
C ALA A 583 20.56 6.68 -14.95
N TRP A 584 21.86 6.48 -14.75
CA TRP A 584 22.74 7.32 -13.94
C TRP A 584 23.86 7.94 -14.79
N GLY A 585 24.19 9.21 -14.56
CA GLY A 585 25.25 9.90 -15.28
C GLY A 585 25.93 10.99 -14.46
N LEU A 586 27.13 11.35 -14.87
CA LEU A 586 27.96 12.44 -14.35
C LEU A 586 28.26 13.43 -15.48
N THR A 587 28.61 14.67 -15.15
CA THR A 587 29.00 15.71 -16.12
C THR A 587 30.49 15.63 -16.44
N GLY A 588 31.33 15.35 -15.44
CA GLY A 588 32.77 15.23 -15.57
C GLY A 588 33.28 13.86 -16.06
N CYS A 589 34.42 13.85 -16.76
CA CYS A 589 35.15 12.60 -17.06
C CYS A 589 35.99 12.12 -15.87
N ILE A 590 36.50 13.05 -15.06
CA ILE A 590 37.14 12.78 -13.78
C ILE A 590 36.31 13.47 -12.70
N THR A 591 35.67 12.68 -11.84
CA THR A 591 34.74 13.20 -10.83
C THR A 591 35.14 12.78 -9.43
N PHE A 592 35.12 13.75 -8.51
CA PHE A 592 35.27 13.54 -7.08
C PHE A 592 34.06 14.13 -6.34
N TYR A 593 33.15 13.26 -5.89
CA TYR A 593 31.98 13.65 -5.10
C TYR A 593 32.19 13.26 -3.63
N GLU A 594 32.11 14.23 -2.71
CA GLU A 594 32.40 14.04 -1.28
C GLU A 594 33.73 13.28 -1.03
N SER A 595 34.71 13.50 -1.91
CA SER A 595 35.96 12.73 -1.97
C SER A 595 37.14 13.69 -2.15
N PRO A 596 37.87 14.07 -1.09
CA PRO A 596 38.90 15.10 -1.21
C PRO A 596 40.08 14.61 -2.04
N VAL A 597 40.72 15.51 -2.80
CA VAL A 597 41.80 15.13 -3.73
C VAL A 597 42.90 16.18 -3.87
N ASN A 598 44.15 15.72 -3.93
CA ASN A 598 45.32 16.51 -4.30
C ASN A 598 45.77 16.13 -5.72
N ILE A 599 45.82 17.09 -6.64
CA ILE A 599 46.21 16.93 -8.03
C ILE A 599 47.46 17.76 -8.31
N VAL A 600 48.56 17.11 -8.69
CA VAL A 600 49.87 17.77 -8.85
C VAL A 600 50.54 17.32 -10.14
N ASN A 601 51.07 18.26 -10.92
CA ASN A 601 51.81 17.98 -12.16
C ASN A 601 51.04 17.01 -13.09
N THR A 602 49.78 17.32 -13.37
CA THR A 602 48.89 16.47 -14.16
C THR A 602 48.50 17.18 -15.46
N LEU A 603 48.25 16.40 -16.51
CA LEU A 603 47.75 16.90 -17.80
C LEU A 603 46.38 16.30 -18.09
N PHE A 604 45.40 17.15 -18.37
CA PHE A 604 44.13 16.80 -18.99
C PHE A 604 44.18 17.29 -20.44
N SER A 605 43.94 16.41 -21.42
CA SER A 605 44.05 16.74 -22.85
C SER A 605 42.95 16.11 -23.69
N GLU A 606 42.43 16.82 -24.69
CA GLU A 606 41.48 16.28 -25.67
C GLU A 606 40.19 15.72 -25.04
N ILE A 607 39.65 16.38 -24.01
CA ILE A 607 38.53 15.85 -23.23
C ILE A 607 37.18 16.12 -23.92
N LYS A 608 36.28 15.12 -23.88
CA LYS A 608 35.00 15.08 -24.63
C LYS A 608 33.75 15.10 -23.73
N SER A 609 33.89 15.47 -22.47
CA SER A 609 32.81 15.65 -21.50
C SER A 609 32.41 17.12 -21.33
N GLU A 610 31.36 17.35 -20.55
CA GLU A 610 30.97 18.66 -20.04
C GLU A 610 32.09 19.25 -19.17
N ASP A 611 32.61 18.48 -18.22
CA ASP A 611 33.75 18.91 -17.41
C ASP A 611 34.95 17.98 -17.60
N ALA A 612 36.17 18.51 -17.74
CA ALA A 612 37.34 17.65 -17.64
C ALA A 612 37.57 17.16 -16.21
N LEU A 613 37.37 18.03 -15.22
CA LEU A 613 37.42 17.71 -13.80
C LEU A 613 36.21 18.30 -13.08
N ASN A 614 35.41 17.45 -12.43
CA ASN A 614 34.24 17.87 -11.64
C ASN A 614 34.45 17.52 -10.16
N ILE A 615 34.44 18.54 -9.29
CA ILE A 615 34.67 18.41 -7.85
C ILE A 615 33.43 18.89 -7.10
N VAL A 616 32.81 18.00 -6.33
CA VAL A 616 31.50 18.27 -5.73
C VAL A 616 31.51 18.01 -4.22
N ARG A 617 31.10 19.01 -3.44
CA ARG A 617 30.91 18.93 -1.98
C ARG A 617 32.14 18.40 -1.22
N THR A 618 33.32 18.82 -1.63
CA THR A 618 34.58 18.37 -1.03
C THR A 618 35.68 19.42 -1.13
N SER A 619 36.91 19.07 -0.79
CA SER A 619 38.07 19.94 -0.97
C SER A 619 39.03 19.42 -2.05
N VAL A 620 39.67 20.36 -2.74
CA VAL A 620 40.64 20.06 -3.79
C VAL A 620 41.86 20.97 -3.74
N ASN A 621 43.03 20.42 -4.01
CA ASN A 621 44.23 21.18 -4.28
C ASN A 621 44.80 20.79 -5.65
N VAL A 622 44.80 21.74 -6.58
CA VAL A 622 45.37 21.60 -7.93
C VAL A 622 46.64 22.43 -8.02
N ASP A 623 47.78 21.80 -8.29
CA ASP A 623 49.05 22.50 -8.44
C ASP A 623 49.79 22.04 -9.70
N SER A 624 50.38 22.99 -10.42
CA SER A 624 51.24 22.73 -11.58
C SER A 624 50.56 21.85 -12.64
N THR A 625 49.25 22.02 -12.85
CA THR A 625 48.42 21.16 -13.68
C THR A 625 48.01 21.89 -14.95
N SER A 626 47.83 21.15 -16.05
CA SER A 626 47.46 21.71 -17.36
C SER A 626 46.19 21.09 -17.90
N PHE A 627 45.31 21.92 -18.46
CA PHE A 627 44.10 21.53 -19.17
C PHE A 627 44.19 22.04 -20.61
N TYR A 628 44.20 21.13 -21.58
CA TYR A 628 44.33 21.44 -23.00
C TYR A 628 43.21 20.79 -23.82
N ASP A 629 42.68 21.52 -24.79
CA ASP A 629 41.77 20.97 -25.81
C ASP A 629 40.53 20.28 -25.18
N THR A 630 39.79 20.97 -24.31
CA THR A 630 38.53 20.45 -23.73
C THR A 630 37.33 20.85 -24.58
N SER A 631 36.33 19.96 -24.69
CA SER A 631 35.15 20.22 -25.52
C SER A 631 34.21 21.28 -24.93
N LEU A 632 34.14 21.35 -23.60
CA LEU A 632 33.38 22.34 -22.84
C LEU A 632 34.28 22.82 -21.67
N ASP A 633 33.86 22.68 -20.42
CA ASP A 633 34.54 23.22 -19.24
C ASP A 633 35.79 22.40 -18.85
N ALA A 634 36.82 23.09 -18.34
CA ALA A 634 38.02 22.42 -17.86
C ALA A 634 37.90 21.96 -16.41
N ILE A 635 37.48 22.84 -15.49
CA ILE A 635 37.21 22.46 -14.11
C ILE A 635 35.91 23.09 -13.62
N ASP A 636 35.06 22.24 -13.05
CA ASP A 636 33.84 22.63 -12.36
C ASP A 636 33.94 22.26 -10.87
N MET A 637 33.62 23.24 -10.02
CA MET A 637 33.73 23.17 -8.57
C MET A 637 32.41 23.57 -7.90
N ASP A 638 31.58 22.57 -7.63
CA ASP A 638 30.30 22.70 -6.97
C ASP A 638 30.40 22.48 -5.45
N PHE A 639 30.08 23.51 -4.68
CA PHE A 639 30.06 23.48 -3.21
C PHE A 639 31.42 23.06 -2.60
N THR A 640 32.50 23.54 -3.21
CA THR A 640 33.85 23.04 -3.00
C THR A 640 34.77 24.10 -2.37
N ASP A 641 35.63 23.67 -1.45
CA ASP A 641 36.72 24.48 -0.92
C ASP A 641 38.03 24.11 -1.64
N GLY A 642 38.56 25.01 -2.48
CA GLY A 642 39.57 24.65 -3.48
C GLY A 642 40.79 25.58 -3.52
N LYS A 643 41.93 25.05 -3.95
CA LYS A 643 43.10 25.83 -4.37
C LYS A 643 43.57 25.43 -5.75
N ILE A 644 43.89 26.40 -6.60
CA ILE A 644 44.48 26.19 -7.93
C ILE A 644 45.74 27.05 -8.06
N GLU A 645 46.90 26.41 -8.15
CA GLU A 645 48.20 27.08 -8.19
C GLU A 645 49.03 26.67 -9.42
N ASN A 646 49.81 27.60 -9.96
CA ASN A 646 50.82 27.37 -11.00
C ASN A 646 50.30 26.61 -12.24
N SER A 647 49.02 26.76 -12.58
CA SER A 647 48.31 25.92 -13.54
C SER A 647 47.98 26.67 -14.83
N THR A 648 47.82 25.93 -15.93
CA THR A 648 47.57 26.48 -17.27
C THR A 648 46.33 25.85 -17.89
N PHE A 649 45.48 26.69 -18.46
CA PHE A 649 44.25 26.32 -19.14
C PHE A 649 44.34 26.84 -20.56
N LYS A 650 44.18 25.99 -21.58
CA LYS A 650 44.30 26.45 -22.96
C LYS A 650 43.45 25.71 -23.98
N ASN A 651 42.90 26.48 -24.91
CA ASN A 651 42.03 26.02 -26.00
C ASN A 651 40.84 25.21 -25.45
N LEU A 652 39.91 25.91 -24.80
CA LEU A 652 38.75 25.30 -24.14
C LEU A 652 37.46 25.68 -24.85
N GLY A 653 36.50 24.76 -24.90
CA GLY A 653 35.21 24.99 -25.54
C GLY A 653 34.29 25.97 -24.81
N GLU A 654 34.31 25.96 -23.47
CA GLU A 654 33.52 26.87 -22.63
C GLU A 654 34.39 27.51 -21.53
N ASP A 655 34.13 27.24 -20.25
CA ASP A 655 34.75 27.92 -19.12
C ASP A 655 36.07 27.25 -18.69
N ALA A 656 37.06 28.06 -18.32
CA ALA A 656 38.31 27.50 -17.80
C ALA A 656 38.19 27.05 -16.35
N ILE A 657 37.47 27.81 -15.53
CA ILE A 657 37.23 27.51 -14.11
C ILE A 657 35.81 27.99 -13.80
N ASP A 658 34.88 27.08 -13.52
CA ASP A 658 33.55 27.40 -12.97
C ASP A 658 33.48 27.05 -11.49
N VAL A 659 32.85 27.93 -10.71
CA VAL A 659 32.74 27.84 -9.25
C VAL A 659 31.32 28.18 -8.84
N SER A 660 30.66 27.26 -8.16
CA SER A 660 29.28 27.41 -7.70
C SER A 660 29.20 27.02 -6.21
N GLY A 661 28.71 27.92 -5.34
CA GLY A 661 28.56 27.66 -3.91
C GLY A 661 29.82 27.34 -3.08
N GLY A 662 31.03 27.72 -3.52
CA GLY A 662 32.31 27.31 -2.90
C GLY A 662 33.26 28.44 -2.48
N ASN A 663 34.37 28.10 -1.82
CA ASN A 663 35.47 29.03 -1.52
C ASN A 663 36.75 28.60 -2.24
N VAL A 664 37.23 29.41 -3.18
CA VAL A 664 38.34 29.03 -4.07
C VAL A 664 39.47 30.06 -4.01
N GLU A 665 40.70 29.57 -3.91
CA GLU A 665 41.92 30.37 -4.03
C GLU A 665 42.65 30.05 -5.35
N ILE A 666 42.99 31.07 -6.12
CA ILE A 666 43.74 30.94 -7.38
C ILE A 666 45.07 31.68 -7.25
N ARG A 667 46.18 31.04 -7.65
CA ARG A 667 47.49 31.69 -7.65
C ARG A 667 48.34 31.34 -8.86
N LYS A 668 48.89 32.34 -9.56
CA LYS A 668 49.78 32.14 -10.71
C LYS A 668 49.17 31.22 -11.76
N VAL A 669 47.97 31.57 -12.21
CA VAL A 669 47.23 30.80 -13.21
C VAL A 669 47.20 31.55 -14.53
N VAL A 670 47.34 30.81 -15.63
CA VAL A 670 47.26 31.33 -16.99
C VAL A 670 46.11 30.64 -17.73
N VAL A 671 45.23 31.43 -18.35
CA VAL A 671 44.15 30.98 -19.23
C VAL A 671 44.41 31.54 -20.63
N GLU A 672 44.51 30.68 -21.64
CA GLU A 672 44.71 31.04 -23.04
C GLU A 672 43.59 30.46 -23.92
N ASP A 673 42.78 31.31 -24.55
CA ASP A 673 41.71 30.89 -25.47
C ASP A 673 40.65 29.99 -24.78
N ALA A 674 39.84 30.59 -23.89
CA ALA A 674 38.61 29.98 -23.38
C ALA A 674 37.39 30.39 -24.23
N GLY A 675 36.50 29.45 -24.53
CA GLY A 675 35.37 29.70 -25.43
C GLY A 675 34.30 30.63 -24.85
N ASP A 676 34.03 30.55 -23.55
CA ASP A 676 33.11 31.44 -22.84
C ASP A 676 33.82 32.26 -21.75
N LYS A 677 33.91 31.77 -20.51
CA LYS A 677 34.52 32.51 -19.39
C LYS A 677 35.92 32.00 -19.03
N GLY A 678 36.87 32.92 -18.88
CA GLY A 678 38.17 32.57 -18.29
C GLY A 678 38.03 32.13 -16.83
N VAL A 679 37.20 32.81 -16.04
CA VAL A 679 36.77 32.34 -14.72
C VAL A 679 35.31 32.74 -14.49
N SER A 680 34.48 31.77 -14.09
CA SER A 680 33.09 31.95 -13.69
C SER A 680 32.95 31.74 -12.18
N VAL A 681 32.31 32.68 -11.49
CA VAL A 681 32.09 32.62 -10.04
C VAL A 681 30.63 32.89 -9.75
N GLY A 682 29.86 31.87 -9.37
CA GLY A 682 28.42 31.94 -9.19
C GLY A 682 27.90 31.39 -7.85
N GLU A 683 26.60 31.57 -7.65
CA GLU A 683 25.82 30.95 -6.58
C GLU A 683 26.42 31.14 -5.17
N ASN A 684 26.66 32.39 -4.76
CA ASN A 684 27.20 32.78 -3.45
C ASN A 684 28.61 32.23 -3.17
N SER A 685 29.44 32.11 -4.21
CA SER A 685 30.84 31.69 -4.09
C SER A 685 31.76 32.83 -3.65
N ASN A 686 32.87 32.47 -3.00
CA ASN A 686 33.96 33.38 -2.68
C ASN A 686 35.23 32.98 -3.46
N LEU A 687 35.72 33.87 -4.31
CA LEU A 687 36.99 33.71 -5.02
C LEU A 687 38.05 34.67 -4.47
N ILE A 688 39.25 34.16 -4.20
CA ILE A 688 40.45 34.97 -3.98
C ILE A 688 41.47 34.60 -5.07
N ALA A 689 41.91 35.55 -5.90
CA ALA A 689 42.91 35.28 -6.92
C ALA A 689 44.11 36.23 -6.84
N ASN A 690 45.32 35.69 -7.00
CA ASN A 690 46.57 36.43 -7.04
C ASN A 690 47.40 36.01 -8.27
N ASP A 691 47.84 36.96 -9.09
CA ASP A 691 48.59 36.70 -10.32
C ASP A 691 47.81 35.79 -11.30
N LEU A 692 46.70 36.31 -11.84
CA LEU A 692 45.86 35.61 -12.84
C LEU A 692 46.02 36.30 -14.21
N GLU A 693 46.42 35.55 -15.22
CA GLU A 693 46.50 36.02 -16.61
C GLU A 693 45.46 35.31 -17.48
N ILE A 694 44.65 36.07 -18.19
CA ILE A 694 43.64 35.57 -19.12
C ILE A 694 43.89 36.22 -20.48
N ASN A 695 44.10 35.41 -21.51
CA ASN A 695 44.42 35.84 -22.86
C ASN A 695 43.50 35.13 -23.85
N GLY A 696 42.45 35.82 -24.32
CA GLY A 696 41.43 35.24 -25.20
C GLY A 696 40.32 34.54 -24.41
N ALA A 697 39.18 35.23 -24.25
CA ALA A 697 37.94 34.66 -23.72
C ALA A 697 36.74 35.50 -24.18
N PHE A 698 35.52 34.94 -24.24
CA PHE A 698 34.34 35.77 -24.45
C PHE A 698 34.16 36.74 -23.27
N ILE A 699 34.25 36.24 -22.04
CA ILE A 699 34.32 37.01 -20.81
C ILE A 699 35.60 36.64 -20.07
N GLY A 700 36.43 37.62 -19.69
CA GLY A 700 37.63 37.37 -18.92
C GLY A 700 37.30 36.75 -17.56
N LEU A 701 36.57 37.49 -16.72
CA LEU A 701 36.07 36.97 -15.44
C LEU A 701 34.64 37.43 -15.17
N ALA A 702 33.79 36.51 -14.75
CA ALA A 702 32.42 36.78 -14.34
C ALA A 702 32.20 36.51 -12.85
N SER A 703 31.46 37.39 -12.19
CA SER A 703 30.93 37.15 -10.83
C SER A 703 29.41 37.32 -10.85
N LYS A 704 28.68 36.29 -10.44
CA LYS A 704 27.22 36.19 -10.52
C LYS A 704 26.58 35.74 -9.21
N ASP A 705 25.30 36.09 -9.03
CA ASP A 705 24.42 35.47 -8.02
C ASP A 705 24.97 35.49 -6.57
N LEU A 706 25.08 36.67 -5.94
CA LEU A 706 25.67 36.93 -4.60
C LEU A 706 27.16 36.65 -4.42
N SER A 707 27.85 36.19 -5.47
CA SER A 707 29.26 35.85 -5.35
C SER A 707 30.17 37.05 -5.13
N VAL A 708 31.32 36.79 -4.51
CA VAL A 708 32.35 37.78 -4.20
C VAL A 708 33.70 37.33 -4.73
N SER A 709 34.31 38.12 -5.60
CA SER A 709 35.66 37.88 -6.11
C SER A 709 36.63 38.98 -5.67
N LYS A 710 37.73 38.59 -5.02
CA LYS A 710 38.82 39.48 -4.59
C LYS A 710 40.09 39.13 -5.36
N LEU A 711 40.61 40.09 -6.11
CA LEU A 711 41.62 39.84 -7.15
C LEU A 711 42.81 40.78 -6.96
N GLU A 712 44.03 40.25 -7.07
CA GLU A 712 45.27 41.01 -7.07
C GLU A 712 46.14 40.62 -8.27
N ASN A 713 46.66 41.61 -9.00
CA ASN A 713 47.46 41.40 -10.21
C ASN A 713 46.73 40.58 -11.29
N LEU A 714 45.55 41.07 -11.71
CA LEU A 714 44.79 40.47 -12.80
C LEU A 714 45.21 41.08 -14.14
N LYS A 715 45.58 40.24 -15.10
CA LYS A 715 45.89 40.65 -16.48
C LYS A 715 44.88 40.01 -17.44
N ILE A 716 44.11 40.83 -18.15
CA ILE A 716 43.16 40.36 -19.17
C ILE A 716 43.57 40.94 -20.52
N ASN A 717 43.79 40.07 -21.50
CA ASN A 717 44.11 40.43 -22.87
C ASN A 717 43.12 39.79 -23.85
N LYS A 718 42.71 40.52 -24.90
CA LYS A 718 41.93 39.99 -26.04
C LYS A 718 40.61 39.30 -25.66
N SER A 719 39.91 39.77 -24.63
CA SER A 719 38.56 39.30 -24.30
C SER A 719 37.49 40.22 -24.86
N LYS A 720 36.31 39.71 -25.22
CA LYS A 720 35.20 40.59 -25.65
C LYS A 720 34.73 41.45 -24.47
N TYR A 721 34.45 40.83 -23.33
CA TYR A 721 34.20 41.49 -22.07
C TYR A 721 35.35 41.19 -21.10
N GLY A 722 35.93 42.20 -20.46
CA GLY A 722 36.97 42.00 -19.46
C GLY A 722 36.38 41.42 -18.16
N LEU A 723 35.61 42.23 -17.44
CA LEU A 723 34.90 41.82 -16.22
C LEU A 723 33.38 41.89 -16.42
N ALA A 724 32.64 40.86 -16.01
CA ALA A 724 31.18 40.87 -16.02
C ALA A 724 30.63 40.63 -14.60
N ILE A 725 29.73 41.49 -14.13
CA ILE A 725 29.11 41.34 -12.81
C ILE A 725 27.60 41.51 -12.91
N TYR A 726 26.84 40.46 -12.65
CA TYR A 726 25.41 40.40 -12.92
C TYR A 726 24.68 39.37 -12.05
N GLN A 727 23.36 39.41 -12.03
CA GLN A 727 22.49 38.41 -11.43
C GLN A 727 21.84 37.60 -12.56
N LYS A 728 22.11 36.30 -12.60
CA LYS A 728 21.51 35.35 -13.55
C LYS A 728 20.23 34.74 -12.97
N LYS A 729 20.28 34.36 -11.69
CA LYS A 729 19.20 33.66 -10.98
C LYS A 729 18.49 34.62 -10.02
N ALA A 730 17.18 34.73 -10.16
CA ALA A 730 16.37 35.71 -9.43
C ALA A 730 16.31 35.45 -7.92
N GLU A 731 16.45 34.18 -7.51
CA GLU A 731 16.49 33.73 -6.12
C GLU A 731 17.79 34.12 -5.38
N PHE A 732 18.83 34.51 -6.12
CA PHE A 732 20.03 35.12 -5.56
C PHE A 732 19.91 36.65 -5.58
N GLY A 733 21.04 37.34 -5.63
CA GLY A 733 21.14 38.79 -5.56
C GLY A 733 22.43 39.28 -6.21
N PRO A 734 22.77 40.56 -6.04
CA PRO A 734 23.88 41.18 -6.74
C PRO A 734 25.24 40.62 -6.33
N ALA A 735 26.13 40.46 -7.30
CA ALA A 735 27.50 40.00 -7.12
C ALA A 735 28.50 41.16 -6.95
N ARG A 736 29.73 40.83 -6.55
CA ARG A 736 30.79 41.80 -6.27
C ARG A 736 32.16 41.35 -6.77
N ILE A 737 32.89 42.26 -7.41
CA ILE A 737 34.33 42.13 -7.69
C ILE A 737 35.10 43.29 -7.04
N ASP A 738 36.16 42.98 -6.30
CA ASP A 738 37.19 43.93 -5.90
C ASP A 738 38.53 43.51 -6.52
N VAL A 739 39.12 44.37 -7.35
CA VAL A 739 40.41 44.10 -8.02
C VAL A 739 41.45 45.17 -7.71
N PHE A 740 42.65 44.74 -7.36
CA PHE A 740 43.85 45.57 -7.23
C PHE A 740 44.83 45.24 -8.36
N ASN A 741 45.39 46.27 -9.00
CA ASN A 741 46.33 46.15 -10.11
C ASN A 741 45.77 45.38 -11.33
N LEU A 742 44.63 45.85 -11.87
CA LEU A 742 44.07 45.35 -13.13
C LEU A 742 44.85 45.90 -14.34
N ILE A 743 45.37 45.00 -15.18
CA ILE A 743 45.91 45.32 -16.49
C ILE A 743 44.96 44.74 -17.53
N SER A 744 44.20 45.61 -18.21
CA SER A 744 43.29 45.18 -19.29
C SER A 744 43.74 45.78 -20.62
N ASN A 745 44.24 44.93 -21.52
CA ASN A 745 44.69 45.35 -22.84
C ASN A 745 43.81 44.72 -23.91
N ASN A 746 43.31 45.53 -24.85
CA ASN A 746 42.55 45.05 -26.00
C ASN A 746 41.31 44.21 -25.64
N ALA A 747 40.65 44.51 -24.51
CA ALA A 747 39.27 44.07 -24.29
C ALA A 747 38.31 45.04 -24.99
N GLU A 748 37.31 44.53 -25.73
CA GLU A 748 36.35 45.42 -26.42
C GLU A 748 35.53 46.23 -25.41
N ILE A 749 35.05 45.56 -24.36
CA ILE A 749 34.35 46.16 -23.23
C ILE A 749 35.12 45.78 -21.96
N PRO A 750 35.93 46.69 -21.37
CA PRO A 750 36.76 46.37 -20.21
C PRO A 750 35.99 45.84 -19.00
N TYR A 751 34.75 46.32 -18.80
CA TYR A 751 33.85 45.82 -17.77
C TYR A 751 32.38 46.09 -18.12
N ILE A 752 31.48 45.27 -17.60
CA ILE A 752 30.02 45.47 -17.61
C ILE A 752 29.44 45.09 -16.25
N VAL A 753 28.65 45.98 -15.65
CA VAL A 753 28.20 45.86 -14.26
C VAL A 753 26.71 46.12 -14.16
N GLU A 754 25.97 45.23 -13.50
CA GLU A 754 24.53 45.40 -13.29
C GLU A 754 24.21 46.41 -12.17
N LYS A 755 23.05 47.09 -12.24
CA LYS A 755 22.66 48.20 -11.34
C LYS A 755 22.80 47.96 -9.84
N GLN A 756 22.69 46.71 -9.37
CA GLN A 756 22.85 46.38 -7.95
C GLN A 756 24.20 45.74 -7.61
N SER A 757 24.93 45.29 -8.63
CA SER A 757 26.23 44.65 -8.51
C SER A 757 27.35 45.68 -8.30
N LYS A 758 28.46 45.24 -7.69
CA LYS A 758 29.57 46.11 -7.31
C LYS A 758 30.87 45.71 -7.98
N LEU A 759 31.58 46.71 -8.52
CA LEU A 759 32.93 46.56 -9.05
C LEU A 759 33.80 47.67 -8.44
N SER A 760 34.90 47.29 -7.79
CA SER A 760 35.92 48.22 -7.29
C SER A 760 37.26 47.92 -7.96
N ILE A 761 37.91 48.93 -8.55
CA ILE A 761 39.26 48.83 -9.13
C ILE A 761 40.19 49.75 -8.36
N ASN A 762 41.28 49.22 -7.80
CA ASN A 762 42.22 49.97 -6.95
C ASN A 762 41.50 50.78 -5.85
N GLN A 763 40.56 50.11 -5.15
CA GLN A 763 39.70 50.67 -4.10
C GLN A 763 38.71 51.77 -4.55
N LYS A 764 38.58 52.02 -5.87
CA LYS A 764 37.60 52.97 -6.42
C LYS A 764 36.43 52.22 -7.04
N GLU A 765 35.23 52.50 -6.56
CA GLU A 765 34.01 51.88 -7.10
C GLU A 765 33.65 52.45 -8.49
N ILE A 766 33.32 51.57 -9.41
CA ILE A 766 32.85 51.90 -10.76
C ILE A 766 31.34 52.22 -10.71
N LYS A 767 30.99 53.38 -11.28
CA LYS A 767 29.62 53.92 -11.27
C LYS A 767 28.84 53.69 -12.58
N ASP A 768 29.49 53.28 -13.67
CA ASP A 768 28.78 52.88 -14.89
C ASP A 768 28.08 51.53 -14.64
N LYS A 769 26.76 51.52 -14.81
CA LYS A 769 25.89 50.38 -14.51
C LYS A 769 24.85 50.21 -15.61
N ARG A 770 24.48 48.96 -15.89
CA ARG A 770 23.48 48.57 -16.88
C ARG A 770 22.37 47.74 -16.25
N ASP A 771 21.21 47.70 -16.90
CA ASP A 771 20.13 46.77 -16.57
C ASP A 771 20.32 45.46 -17.32
N ASN A 772 19.88 44.35 -16.72
CA ASN A 772 19.75 43.05 -17.36
C ASN A 772 21.04 42.62 -18.08
N VAL A 773 22.16 42.71 -17.37
CA VAL A 773 23.49 42.48 -17.97
C VAL A 773 23.59 41.08 -18.57
N TYR A 774 22.99 40.07 -17.94
CA TYR A 774 22.97 38.71 -18.49
C TYR A 774 22.36 38.65 -19.90
N SER A 775 21.21 39.29 -20.12
CA SER A 775 20.55 39.34 -21.43
C SER A 775 21.34 40.14 -22.48
N LEU A 776 22.21 41.05 -22.06
CA LEU A 776 23.12 41.78 -22.96
C LEU A 776 24.33 40.93 -23.37
N LEU A 777 24.80 40.05 -22.47
CA LEU A 777 25.90 39.13 -22.74
C LEU A 777 25.46 37.99 -23.66
N TYR A 778 24.24 37.47 -23.44
CA TYR A 778 23.66 36.34 -24.18
C TYR A 778 22.28 36.72 -24.74
N PRO A 779 22.21 37.51 -25.82
CA PRO A 779 20.95 37.78 -26.50
C PRO A 779 20.43 36.50 -27.18
N ASN A 780 19.14 36.22 -26.99
CA ASN A 780 18.44 35.08 -27.60
C ASN A 780 18.52 35.05 -29.14
#